data_AF-A0A9X2K2Y0-F1
#
_entry.id   AF-A0A9X2K2Y0-F1
#
_cell.length_a   1.000
_cell.length_b   1.000
_cell.length_c   1.000
_cell.angle_alpha   90.00
_cell.angle_beta   90.00
_cell.angle_gamma   90.00
#
_symmetry.space_group_name_H-M   'P 1'
#
loop_
_entity.id
_entity.type
_entity.pdbx_description
1 polymer ?
#
loop_
_entity_poly.entity_id
_entity_poly.type
_entity_poly.pdbx_seq_one_letter_code
_entity_poly.pdbx_strand_id
1 'polypeptide(L)'
;MTVDHGHPLRFGVLLTPEADRPQAAVERARLSEELGYDVVSFRDSPGGIDPWTLLSWVAARTSRIRLLAGPVGEAVNPAVVARAAAGLDLLSDGRVELALRPAPAVAATSEALDVIRGIWAVNVRSPLRLDGRHHRLAGAERGPAPAHNIPVWLAAGTHPQALRLAAAKADGWLLTAPGPADGSPLTAPGPANGPALTWDDVRDELAAAGAVIDEAARAEGRDPREVHRLVHLAPTAPPERWAADLLPLIRDDGVSTVILATDDEQTLRRFAAEVAPALRAARGEATRPALRALFVRRHRREGIDYDAVPAALAESAVEPGDAAFARVRSTYLRGGSPGLVLRPGTPAEVSQAVRFARTQPVKLSVRSGGHGISGRSTSNGGIVIDVSRLSAIEVLDKATRRVRVGPGARWGDVAATLAPYGWALTSGDYGGVGVGGLATAGGIGWFVREHGLTIDRLRAVDMVLADGSQVHADDEENADLFWAVRGAGANFGIVTAFEFEAHEGGEVGFAQLVVDATDTAGFLQRWGAAMEAAPRDLTSSLIIGQARPGQPIVAQIMAVVHSGDVETIISRLQPIAATAPLLDHSIQVLPYEAIMHVPHGPHDAQGEPVTRAGLADHLTPELAAAAARLVASGRTYFFQVRAAGGAASDVPADATAYAGRSAGFSLVAFGPGRRALDEAWDGMLHHFSGQYINFETDLRPERVQEAYPEPTLSRLRALKRRYDPANVFRDNFNITPSDA
;
A
#
# COMPACT_ATOMS: atom_id res chain seq x y z
N MET A 1 -7.67 -16.73 -40.32
CA MET A 1 -7.83 -15.39 -39.68
C MET A 1 -6.73 -15.29 -38.64
N THR A 2 -5.96 -14.21 -38.63
CA THR A 2 -4.85 -14.01 -37.69
C THR A 2 -5.39 -13.80 -36.27
N VAL A 3 -4.99 -14.63 -35.30
CA VAL A 3 -5.45 -14.55 -33.91
C VAL A 3 -4.34 -13.96 -33.01
N ASP A 4 -3.98 -12.69 -33.22
CA ASP A 4 -3.03 -12.00 -32.31
C ASP A 4 -3.78 -11.39 -31.11
N HIS A 5 -3.51 -11.95 -29.93
CA HIS A 5 -4.09 -11.49 -28.66
C HIS A 5 -3.34 -10.29 -28.06
N GLY A 6 -2.19 -9.87 -28.61
CA GLY A 6 -1.44 -8.70 -28.16
C GLY A 6 -0.57 -8.92 -26.91
N HIS A 7 -0.38 -10.16 -26.48
CA HIS A 7 0.50 -10.49 -25.35
C HIS A 7 1.98 -10.26 -25.68
N PRO A 8 2.85 -9.86 -24.74
CA PRO A 8 4.30 -9.85 -24.98
C PRO A 8 4.82 -11.23 -25.38
N LEU A 9 5.69 -11.30 -26.39
CA LEU A 9 6.32 -12.56 -26.81
C LEU A 9 7.44 -12.92 -25.83
N ARG A 10 7.31 -14.09 -25.18
CA ARG A 10 8.27 -14.61 -24.21
C ARG A 10 8.93 -15.89 -24.71
N PHE A 11 10.19 -16.08 -24.31
CA PHE A 11 10.94 -17.30 -24.58
C PHE A 11 11.44 -17.91 -23.29
N GLY A 12 11.26 -19.21 -23.12
CA GLY A 12 11.72 -19.94 -21.95
C GLY A 12 12.51 -21.19 -22.29
N VAL A 13 13.02 -21.83 -21.24
CA VAL A 13 13.78 -23.09 -21.34
C VAL A 13 13.23 -24.10 -20.35
N LEU A 14 13.19 -25.37 -20.76
CA LEU A 14 12.89 -26.52 -19.91
C LEU A 14 14.14 -27.38 -19.82
N LEU A 15 14.77 -27.36 -18.63
CA LEU A 15 16.04 -28.02 -18.35
C LEU A 15 15.82 -29.37 -17.65
N THR A 16 16.78 -30.29 -17.76
CA THR A 16 16.76 -31.61 -17.14
C THR A 16 17.66 -31.63 -15.90
N PRO A 17 17.10 -31.81 -14.69
CA PRO A 17 17.88 -31.77 -13.45
C PRO A 17 18.46 -33.15 -13.08
N GLU A 18 19.68 -33.45 -13.54
CA GLU A 18 20.38 -34.71 -13.24
C GLU A 18 21.01 -34.71 -11.83
N ALA A 19 20.86 -35.82 -11.10
CA ALA A 19 21.34 -35.93 -9.71
C ALA A 19 22.85 -36.14 -9.58
N ASP A 20 23.51 -36.67 -10.61
CA ASP A 20 24.96 -36.84 -10.66
C ASP A 20 25.70 -35.52 -10.96
N ARG A 21 24.99 -34.52 -11.51
CA ARG A 21 25.51 -33.17 -11.80
C ARG A 21 24.58 -32.06 -11.30
N PRO A 22 24.36 -31.94 -9.98
CA PRO A 22 23.34 -31.07 -9.40
C PRO A 22 23.49 -29.58 -9.76
N GLN A 23 24.71 -29.10 -10.00
CA GLN A 23 24.98 -27.71 -10.35
C GLN A 23 24.69 -27.39 -11.83
N ALA A 24 24.69 -28.38 -12.72
CA ALA A 24 24.59 -28.13 -14.16
C ALA A 24 23.28 -27.42 -14.55
N ALA A 25 22.16 -27.86 -13.97
CA ALA A 25 20.85 -27.23 -14.22
C ALA A 25 20.79 -25.78 -13.70
N VAL A 26 21.48 -25.48 -12.59
CA VAL A 26 21.57 -24.11 -12.03
C VAL A 26 22.43 -23.22 -12.93
N GLU A 27 23.57 -23.72 -13.39
CA GLU A 27 24.45 -23.02 -14.32
C GLU A 27 23.73 -22.72 -15.65
N ARG A 28 22.90 -23.65 -16.12
CA ARG A 28 22.09 -23.49 -17.34
C ARG A 28 20.96 -22.49 -17.15
N ALA A 29 20.34 -22.45 -15.98
CA ALA A 29 19.36 -21.41 -15.65
C ALA A 29 19.99 -20.01 -15.62
N ARG A 30 21.19 -19.86 -15.03
CA ARG A 30 21.93 -18.59 -15.02
C ARG A 30 22.34 -18.16 -16.43
N LEU A 31 22.86 -19.10 -17.22
CA LEU A 31 23.18 -18.84 -18.63
C LEU A 31 21.92 -18.39 -19.39
N SER A 32 20.77 -19.03 -19.16
CA SER A 32 19.51 -18.65 -19.81
C SER A 32 19.09 -17.22 -19.44
N GLU A 33 19.28 -16.82 -18.19
CA GLU A 33 19.08 -15.42 -17.77
C GLU A 33 20.02 -14.45 -18.49
N GLU A 34 21.32 -14.78 -18.57
CA GLU A 34 22.34 -13.99 -19.25
C GLU A 34 22.05 -13.84 -20.76
N LEU A 35 21.52 -14.89 -21.38
CA LEU A 35 21.12 -14.90 -22.79
C LEU A 35 19.79 -14.19 -23.06
N GLY A 36 19.09 -13.71 -22.03
CA GLY A 36 17.86 -12.94 -22.20
C GLY A 36 16.57 -13.78 -22.31
N TYR A 37 16.58 -15.05 -21.89
CA TYR A 37 15.35 -15.83 -21.74
C TYR A 37 14.47 -15.27 -20.61
N ASP A 38 13.16 -15.41 -20.76
CA ASP A 38 12.15 -14.84 -19.86
C ASP A 38 11.75 -15.81 -18.75
N VAL A 39 11.76 -17.12 -19.02
CA VAL A 39 11.25 -18.17 -18.11
C VAL A 39 12.18 -19.39 -18.10
N VAL A 40 12.36 -20.00 -16.94
CA VAL A 40 13.00 -21.32 -16.79
C VAL A 40 12.07 -22.28 -16.05
N SER A 41 12.06 -23.53 -16.48
CA SER A 41 11.38 -24.65 -15.82
C SER A 41 12.27 -25.89 -15.82
N PHE A 42 11.92 -26.89 -15.02
CA PHE A 42 12.68 -28.12 -14.89
C PHE A 42 11.78 -29.33 -15.11
N ARG A 43 12.31 -30.34 -15.81
CA ARG A 43 11.66 -31.63 -15.99
C ARG A 43 11.64 -32.39 -14.67
N ASP A 44 10.50 -32.99 -14.36
CA ASP A 44 10.42 -34.03 -13.32
C ASP A 44 10.80 -35.37 -13.95
N SER A 45 11.86 -36.01 -13.45
CA SER A 45 12.39 -37.27 -13.98
C SER A 45 12.75 -38.22 -12.84
N PRO A 46 12.46 -39.54 -12.95
CA PRO A 46 12.82 -40.52 -11.93
C PRO A 46 14.33 -40.50 -11.64
N GLY A 47 14.70 -40.34 -10.36
CA GLY A 47 16.10 -40.29 -9.92
C GLY A 47 16.81 -38.95 -10.15
N GLY A 48 16.14 -37.96 -10.74
CA GLY A 48 16.61 -36.57 -10.84
C GLY A 48 16.36 -35.76 -9.57
N ILE A 49 16.78 -34.50 -9.57
CA ILE A 49 16.56 -33.58 -8.45
C ILE A 49 15.14 -33.02 -8.54
N ASP A 50 14.45 -32.97 -7.41
CA ASP A 50 13.11 -32.38 -7.31
C ASP A 50 13.08 -30.93 -7.86
N PRO A 51 12.25 -30.63 -8.87
CA PRO A 51 12.14 -29.31 -9.47
C PRO A 51 11.83 -28.18 -8.48
N TRP A 52 10.98 -28.42 -7.47
CA TRP A 52 10.60 -27.39 -6.49
C TRP A 52 11.77 -26.95 -5.60
N THR A 53 12.56 -27.93 -5.17
CA THR A 53 13.80 -27.70 -4.42
C THR A 53 14.80 -26.92 -5.27
N LEU A 54 14.95 -27.30 -6.55
CA LEU A 54 15.87 -26.64 -7.47
C LEU A 54 15.48 -25.19 -7.78
N LEU A 55 14.18 -24.91 -7.97
CA LEU A 55 13.68 -23.55 -8.22
C LEU A 55 14.03 -22.58 -7.10
N SER A 56 14.00 -23.02 -5.84
CA SER A 56 14.40 -22.20 -4.69
C SER A 56 15.88 -21.81 -4.76
N TRP A 57 16.74 -22.74 -5.18
CA TRP A 57 18.17 -22.47 -5.35
C TRP A 57 18.44 -21.55 -6.55
N VAL A 58 17.72 -21.75 -7.65
CA VAL A 58 17.82 -20.92 -8.86
C VAL A 58 17.32 -19.50 -8.58
N ALA A 59 16.25 -19.33 -7.79
CA ALA A 59 15.75 -18.04 -7.34
C ALA A 59 16.85 -17.20 -6.66
N ALA A 60 17.65 -17.81 -5.78
CA ALA A 60 18.75 -17.14 -5.10
C ALA A 60 19.96 -16.83 -6.00
N ARG A 61 20.04 -17.45 -7.19
CA ARG A 61 21.17 -17.35 -8.12
C ARG A 61 20.88 -16.50 -9.36
N THR A 62 19.66 -16.00 -9.49
CA THR A 62 19.15 -15.25 -10.64
C THR A 62 18.33 -14.06 -10.15
N SER A 63 18.18 -13.01 -10.95
CA SER A 63 17.50 -11.77 -10.52
C SER A 63 16.35 -11.33 -11.42
N ARG A 64 16.21 -11.90 -12.62
CA ARG A 64 15.28 -11.45 -13.67
C ARG A 64 14.41 -12.60 -14.20
N ILE A 65 15.01 -13.77 -14.47
CA ILE A 65 14.32 -14.89 -15.13
C ILE A 65 13.19 -15.41 -14.24
N ARG A 66 12.03 -15.65 -14.84
CA ARG A 66 10.85 -16.19 -14.17
C ARG A 66 11.00 -17.69 -13.93
N LEU A 67 10.39 -18.15 -12.85
CA LEU A 67 10.54 -19.49 -12.31
C LEU A 67 9.21 -20.24 -12.49
N LEU A 68 9.10 -21.00 -13.57
CA LEU A 68 7.92 -21.81 -13.83
C LEU A 68 8.03 -23.13 -13.06
N ALA A 69 7.28 -23.23 -11.97
CA ALA A 69 7.03 -24.49 -11.28
C ALA A 69 6.24 -25.40 -12.21
N GLY A 70 6.91 -26.45 -12.70
CA GLY A 70 6.39 -27.37 -13.71
C GLY A 70 5.08 -28.06 -13.29
N PRO A 71 4.38 -28.74 -14.22
CA PRO A 71 3.02 -29.19 -14.00
C PRO A 71 2.91 -30.10 -12.77
N VAL A 72 2.35 -29.58 -11.68
CA VAL A 72 2.15 -30.35 -10.45
C VAL A 72 1.01 -31.33 -10.67
N GLY A 73 1.25 -32.61 -10.34
CA GLY A 73 0.27 -33.69 -10.44
C GLY A 73 -0.76 -33.70 -9.30
N GLU A 74 -1.81 -34.51 -9.48
CA GLU A 74 -2.96 -34.62 -8.56
C GLU A 74 -2.61 -35.12 -7.14
N ALA A 75 -1.51 -35.85 -6.98
CA ALA A 75 -1.11 -36.42 -5.69
C ALA A 75 -0.69 -35.37 -4.65
N VAL A 76 -0.56 -34.09 -5.03
CA VAL A 76 -0.08 -33.03 -4.14
C VAL A 76 -1.26 -32.22 -3.59
N ASN A 77 -1.24 -31.95 -2.28
CA ASN A 77 -2.26 -31.15 -1.63
C ASN A 77 -2.22 -29.69 -2.18
N PRO A 78 -3.32 -29.18 -2.77
CA PRO A 78 -3.33 -27.85 -3.40
C PRO A 78 -3.06 -26.70 -2.41
N ALA A 79 -3.39 -26.86 -1.13
CA ALA A 79 -3.05 -25.85 -0.13
C ALA A 79 -1.54 -25.79 0.16
N VAL A 80 -0.86 -26.93 0.10
CA VAL A 80 0.61 -27.00 0.26
C VAL A 80 1.29 -26.36 -0.95
N VAL A 81 0.83 -26.67 -2.17
CA VAL A 81 1.32 -26.04 -3.40
C VAL A 81 1.15 -24.54 -3.35
N ALA A 82 -0.02 -24.05 -2.92
CA ALA A 82 -0.28 -22.62 -2.80
C ALA A 82 0.71 -21.93 -1.85
N ARG A 83 0.95 -22.51 -0.67
CA ARG A 83 1.92 -21.95 0.30
C ARG A 83 3.35 -21.98 -0.23
N ALA A 84 3.77 -23.08 -0.84
CA ALA A 84 5.11 -23.23 -1.42
C ALA A 84 5.34 -22.21 -2.55
N ALA A 85 4.37 -22.06 -3.46
CA ALA A 85 4.43 -21.09 -4.55
C ALA A 85 4.50 -19.65 -4.02
N ALA A 86 3.66 -19.28 -3.06
CA ALA A 86 3.69 -17.92 -2.47
C ALA A 86 5.00 -17.65 -1.71
N GLY A 87 5.54 -18.64 -0.99
CA GLY A 87 6.83 -18.53 -0.32
C GLY A 87 7.98 -18.32 -1.32
N LEU A 88 8.03 -19.14 -2.37
CA LEU A 88 9.02 -18.99 -3.44
C LEU A 88 8.87 -17.65 -4.18
N ASP A 89 7.64 -17.17 -4.34
CA ASP A 89 7.36 -15.89 -4.98
C ASP A 89 7.90 -14.71 -4.17
N LEU A 90 7.73 -14.75 -2.85
CA LEU A 90 8.32 -13.77 -1.93
C LEU A 90 9.85 -13.83 -1.95
N LEU A 91 10.44 -15.03 -1.96
CA LEU A 91 11.89 -15.23 -1.99
C LEU A 91 12.53 -14.80 -3.32
N SER A 92 11.75 -14.82 -4.40
CA SER A 92 12.22 -14.49 -5.74
C SER A 92 11.83 -13.08 -6.19
N ASP A 93 11.17 -12.29 -5.35
CA ASP A 93 10.65 -10.95 -5.68
C ASP A 93 9.66 -10.96 -6.87
N GLY A 94 8.66 -11.85 -6.80
CA GLY A 94 7.54 -11.85 -7.74
C GLY A 94 7.81 -12.55 -9.08
N ARG A 95 8.71 -13.54 -9.11
CA ARG A 95 9.13 -14.21 -10.35
C ARG A 95 8.48 -15.57 -10.60
N VAL A 96 7.61 -16.06 -9.72
CA VAL A 96 7.07 -17.43 -9.82
C VAL A 96 5.88 -17.54 -10.75
N GLU A 97 5.83 -18.61 -11.53
CA GLU A 97 4.64 -19.05 -12.27
C GLU A 97 4.33 -20.51 -11.91
N LEU A 98 3.06 -20.91 -11.93
CA LEU A 98 2.63 -22.25 -11.52
C LEU A 98 1.94 -22.97 -12.68
N ALA A 99 2.40 -24.16 -13.06
CA ALA A 99 1.66 -25.05 -13.94
C ALA A 99 1.00 -26.19 -13.14
N LEU A 100 -0.23 -26.56 -13.51
CA LEU A 100 -0.94 -27.72 -12.96
C LEU A 100 -1.27 -28.72 -14.07
N ARG A 101 -1.13 -30.01 -13.77
CA ARG A 101 -1.64 -31.08 -14.63
C ARG A 101 -3.11 -31.34 -14.30
N PRO A 102 -4.03 -31.36 -15.27
CA PRO A 102 -5.42 -31.72 -15.00
C PRO A 102 -5.51 -33.14 -14.44
N ALA A 103 -6.35 -33.31 -13.42
CA ALA A 103 -6.74 -34.60 -12.88
C ALA A 103 -7.66 -35.32 -13.87
N PRO A 104 -7.75 -36.66 -13.84
CA PRO A 104 -8.72 -37.41 -14.64
C PRO A 104 -10.15 -36.92 -14.43
N ALA A 105 -10.49 -36.56 -13.18
CA ALA A 105 -11.69 -35.81 -12.88
C ALA A 105 -11.39 -34.31 -12.93
N VAL A 106 -11.77 -33.64 -14.03
CA VAL A 106 -11.57 -32.18 -14.21
C VAL A 106 -12.19 -31.34 -13.08
N ALA A 107 -13.24 -31.85 -12.43
CA ALA A 107 -13.83 -31.24 -11.23
C ALA A 107 -12.82 -31.13 -10.07
N ALA A 108 -11.94 -32.12 -9.87
CA ALA A 108 -10.89 -32.06 -8.86
C ALA A 108 -9.90 -30.92 -9.13
N THR A 109 -9.47 -30.74 -10.38
CA THR A 109 -8.61 -29.60 -10.77
C THR A 109 -9.32 -28.26 -10.58
N SER A 110 -10.62 -28.20 -10.87
CA SER A 110 -11.42 -27.00 -10.62
C SER A 110 -11.47 -26.63 -9.13
N GLU A 111 -11.68 -27.61 -8.26
CA GLU A 111 -11.64 -27.44 -6.80
C GLU A 111 -10.22 -27.08 -6.31
N ALA A 112 -9.17 -27.67 -6.89
CA ALA A 112 -7.78 -27.37 -6.56
C ALA A 112 -7.41 -25.90 -6.87
N LEU A 113 -7.87 -25.37 -8.02
CA LEU A 113 -7.71 -23.95 -8.37
C LEU A 113 -8.39 -23.04 -7.34
N ASP A 114 -9.59 -23.41 -6.89
CA ASP A 114 -10.33 -22.66 -5.86
C ASP A 114 -9.58 -22.68 -4.51
N VAL A 115 -8.98 -23.81 -4.15
CA VAL A 115 -8.11 -23.92 -2.96
C VAL A 115 -6.91 -23.00 -3.10
N ILE A 116 -6.17 -23.09 -4.21
CA ILE A 116 -4.92 -22.34 -4.43
C ILE A 116 -5.18 -20.83 -4.35
N ARG A 117 -6.15 -20.34 -5.12
CA ARG A 117 -6.53 -18.92 -5.10
C ARG A 117 -7.11 -18.51 -3.76
N GLY A 118 -7.85 -19.40 -3.10
CA GLY A 118 -8.38 -19.17 -1.76
C GLY A 118 -7.29 -18.97 -0.72
N ILE A 119 -6.22 -19.78 -0.74
CA ILE A 119 -5.09 -19.63 0.18
C ILE A 119 -4.38 -18.29 -0.05
N TRP A 120 -4.19 -17.86 -1.30
CA TRP A 120 -3.56 -16.57 -1.61
C TRP A 120 -4.43 -15.34 -1.31
N ALA A 121 -5.75 -15.51 -1.19
CA ALA A 121 -6.71 -14.44 -0.89
C ALA A 121 -6.65 -13.99 0.59
N VAL A 122 -5.49 -13.51 1.04
CA VAL A 122 -5.24 -13.05 2.43
C VAL A 122 -6.10 -11.85 2.85
N ASN A 123 -6.70 -11.16 1.88
CA ASN A 123 -7.64 -10.07 2.13
C ASN A 123 -8.98 -10.56 2.71
N VAL A 124 -9.27 -11.86 2.61
CA VAL A 124 -10.42 -12.51 3.23
C VAL A 124 -10.02 -13.04 4.61
N ARG A 125 -10.64 -12.52 5.66
CA ARG A 125 -10.25 -12.82 7.05
C ARG A 125 -10.80 -14.13 7.58
N SER A 126 -11.84 -14.68 6.97
CA SER A 126 -12.36 -15.99 7.37
C SER A 126 -11.39 -17.10 6.92
N PRO A 127 -11.18 -18.12 7.77
CA PRO A 127 -10.48 -19.32 7.35
C PRO A 127 -11.10 -19.87 6.06
N LEU A 128 -10.26 -20.34 5.15
CA LEU A 128 -10.73 -20.92 3.91
C LEU A 128 -11.50 -22.21 4.21
N ARG A 129 -12.78 -22.20 3.86
CA ARG A 129 -13.65 -23.37 3.93
C ARG A 129 -14.04 -23.78 2.53
N LEU A 130 -13.88 -25.06 2.23
CA LEU A 130 -14.30 -25.67 0.98
C LEU A 130 -14.85 -27.07 1.33
N ASP A 131 -16.08 -27.36 0.94
CA ASP A 131 -16.69 -28.69 1.09
C ASP A 131 -16.86 -29.32 -0.29
N GLY A 132 -15.73 -29.48 -0.99
CA GLY A 132 -15.68 -30.05 -2.32
C GLY A 132 -15.80 -31.58 -2.32
N ARG A 133 -16.12 -32.14 -3.47
CA ARG A 133 -16.20 -33.60 -3.66
C ARG A 133 -14.80 -34.23 -3.61
N HIS A 134 -13.79 -33.50 -4.08
CA HIS A 134 -12.41 -33.97 -4.21
C HIS A 134 -11.46 -33.31 -3.19
N HIS A 135 -11.69 -32.05 -2.85
CA HIS A 135 -10.92 -31.31 -1.86
C HIS A 135 -11.83 -30.74 -0.75
N ARG A 136 -11.52 -31.05 0.51
CA ARG A 136 -12.18 -30.46 1.68
C ARG A 136 -11.19 -29.70 2.54
N LEU A 137 -11.60 -28.51 2.97
CA LEU A 137 -10.88 -27.66 3.90
C LEU A 137 -11.85 -27.22 5.01
N ALA A 138 -11.56 -27.63 6.24
CA ALA A 138 -12.34 -27.31 7.42
C ALA A 138 -11.82 -26.04 8.13
N GLY A 139 -11.52 -24.99 7.37
CA GLY A 139 -11.00 -23.72 7.90
C GLY A 139 -9.47 -23.62 7.84
N ALA A 140 -8.90 -23.78 6.66
CA ALA A 140 -7.47 -23.58 6.44
C ALA A 140 -7.09 -22.10 6.61
N GLU A 141 -5.95 -21.84 7.27
CA GLU A 141 -5.38 -20.50 7.31
C GLU A 141 -4.90 -20.07 5.92
N ARG A 142 -5.24 -18.84 5.56
CA ARG A 142 -4.81 -18.21 4.31
C ARG A 142 -3.40 -17.64 4.48
N GLY A 143 -2.70 -17.52 3.36
CA GLY A 143 -1.37 -16.95 3.29
C GLY A 143 -0.24 -17.99 3.25
N PRO A 144 1.00 -17.53 3.01
CA PRO A 144 1.37 -16.12 2.84
C PRO A 144 0.81 -15.49 1.56
N ALA A 145 0.71 -14.16 1.54
CA ALA A 145 0.33 -13.42 0.33
C ALA A 145 1.50 -13.46 -0.65
N PRO A 146 1.29 -13.80 -1.93
CA PRO A 146 2.37 -13.76 -2.90
C PRO A 146 2.82 -12.31 -3.17
N ALA A 147 4.06 -12.14 -3.65
CA ALA A 147 4.61 -10.83 -4.00
C ALA A 147 3.86 -10.22 -5.20
N HIS A 148 3.47 -11.06 -6.16
CA HIS A 148 2.63 -10.72 -7.29
C HIS A 148 1.47 -11.71 -7.49
N ASN A 149 0.59 -11.43 -8.45
CA ASN A 149 -0.44 -12.39 -8.85
C ASN A 149 0.21 -13.54 -9.63
N ILE A 150 0.59 -14.63 -8.93
CA ILE A 150 1.21 -15.82 -9.55
C ILE A 150 0.28 -16.34 -10.66
N PRO A 151 0.72 -16.37 -11.92
CA PRO A 151 -0.02 -16.99 -13.00
C PRO A 151 -0.17 -18.49 -12.78
N VAL A 152 -1.36 -19.02 -13.06
CA VAL A 152 -1.65 -20.45 -13.00
C VAL A 152 -1.99 -20.96 -14.40
N TRP A 153 -1.11 -21.80 -14.95
CA TRP A 153 -1.22 -22.44 -16.25
C TRP A 153 -1.80 -23.84 -16.09
N LEU A 154 -2.78 -24.21 -16.93
CA LEU A 154 -3.21 -25.61 -17.01
C LEU A 154 -2.50 -26.30 -18.18
N ALA A 155 -1.76 -27.36 -17.87
CA ALA A 155 -1.17 -28.27 -18.86
C ALA A 155 -2.25 -29.19 -19.46
N ALA A 156 -3.24 -28.58 -20.14
CA ALA A 156 -4.49 -29.20 -20.54
C ALA A 156 -4.39 -30.16 -21.74
N GLY A 157 -3.25 -30.17 -22.45
CA GLY A 157 -3.13 -30.85 -23.74
C GLY A 157 -4.24 -30.39 -24.69
N THR A 158 -4.87 -31.33 -25.37
CA THR A 158 -6.03 -31.10 -26.26
C THR A 158 -7.37 -31.59 -25.68
N HIS A 159 -7.40 -31.99 -24.39
CA HIS A 159 -8.60 -32.59 -23.79
C HIS A 159 -9.73 -31.55 -23.61
N PRO A 160 -10.92 -31.72 -24.24
CA PRO A 160 -11.93 -30.65 -24.31
C PRO A 160 -12.41 -30.12 -22.96
N GLN A 161 -12.60 -30.98 -21.95
CA GLN A 161 -13.03 -30.53 -20.63
C GLN A 161 -11.93 -29.77 -19.89
N ALA A 162 -10.67 -30.13 -20.09
CA ALA A 162 -9.54 -29.44 -19.47
C ALA A 162 -9.29 -28.08 -20.14
N LEU A 163 -9.45 -28.02 -21.47
CA LEU A 163 -9.44 -26.76 -22.23
C LEU A 163 -10.54 -25.81 -21.75
N ARG A 164 -11.78 -26.29 -21.58
CA ARG A 164 -12.88 -25.48 -21.03
C ARG A 164 -12.59 -24.99 -19.60
N LEU A 165 -11.97 -25.84 -18.75
CA LEU A 165 -11.55 -25.42 -17.42
C LEU A 165 -10.46 -24.34 -17.47
N ALA A 166 -9.49 -24.47 -18.38
CA ALA A 166 -8.45 -23.45 -18.59
C ALA A 166 -9.08 -22.12 -19.02
N ALA A 167 -10.00 -22.17 -19.99
CA ALA A 167 -10.82 -21.05 -20.38
C ALA A 167 -11.66 -20.47 -19.23
N ALA A 168 -12.14 -21.26 -18.27
CA ALA A 168 -12.99 -20.75 -17.18
C ALA A 168 -12.20 -20.16 -16.00
N LYS A 169 -11.09 -20.80 -15.60
CA LYS A 169 -10.43 -20.53 -14.30
C LYS A 169 -8.92 -20.29 -14.34
N ALA A 170 -8.23 -20.59 -15.44
CA ALA A 170 -6.77 -20.44 -15.53
C ALA A 170 -6.37 -19.11 -16.21
N ASP A 171 -5.11 -18.70 -16.02
CA ASP A 171 -4.52 -17.54 -16.72
C ASP A 171 -4.04 -17.92 -18.13
N GLY A 172 -3.90 -19.20 -18.40
CA GLY A 172 -3.46 -19.71 -19.68
C GLY A 172 -3.47 -21.22 -19.73
N TRP A 173 -3.26 -21.72 -20.94
CA TRP A 173 -3.03 -23.13 -21.18
C TRP A 173 -1.60 -23.35 -21.62
N LEU A 174 -1.03 -24.45 -21.16
CA LEU A 174 0.25 -24.95 -21.59
C LEU A 174 0.03 -26.19 -22.45
N LEU A 175 0.36 -26.07 -23.75
CA LEU A 175 0.37 -27.24 -24.62
C LEU A 175 1.66 -28.02 -24.38
N THR A 176 1.48 -29.20 -23.79
CA THR A 176 2.46 -30.29 -23.82
C THR A 176 2.06 -31.21 -24.97
N ALA A 177 3.02 -31.67 -25.78
CA ALA A 177 2.81 -32.61 -26.89
C ALA A 177 1.79 -33.72 -26.60
N PRO A 178 1.12 -34.28 -27.62
CA PRO A 178 0.60 -35.64 -27.53
C PRO A 178 1.76 -36.61 -27.36
N GLY A 179 1.96 -37.06 -26.12
CA GLY A 179 2.77 -38.21 -25.75
C GLY A 179 1.98 -39.06 -24.75
N PRO A 180 2.48 -40.23 -24.34
CA PRO A 180 1.92 -40.92 -23.17
C PRO A 180 1.81 -39.92 -22.00
N ALA A 181 0.83 -40.12 -21.12
CA ALA A 181 0.41 -39.18 -20.08
C ALA A 181 1.49 -38.83 -19.00
N ASP A 182 2.77 -39.02 -19.29
CA ASP A 182 3.93 -38.79 -18.43
C ASP A 182 4.52 -37.37 -18.52
N GLY A 183 4.26 -36.60 -19.59
CA GLY A 183 4.78 -35.23 -19.74
C GLY A 183 6.10 -35.11 -20.50
N SER A 184 6.40 -36.07 -21.37
CA SER A 184 7.49 -35.97 -22.36
C SER A 184 7.32 -34.78 -23.33
N PRO A 185 8.40 -34.10 -23.77
CA PRO A 185 8.32 -32.91 -24.63
C PRO A 185 8.00 -33.29 -26.09
N LEU A 186 7.60 -32.30 -26.91
CA LEU A 186 7.45 -32.44 -28.37
C LEU A 186 8.80 -32.82 -28.99
N THR A 187 9.08 -34.10 -29.16
CA THR A 187 10.12 -34.57 -30.09
C THR A 187 9.45 -34.76 -31.44
N ALA A 188 9.99 -34.17 -32.51
CA ALA A 188 9.79 -34.77 -33.82
C ALA A 188 10.42 -36.19 -33.80
N PRO A 189 9.92 -37.11 -34.61
CA PRO A 189 9.58 -38.47 -34.19
C PRO A 189 10.74 -39.43 -33.96
N GLY A 190 10.58 -40.27 -32.92
CA GLY A 190 11.24 -41.56 -32.75
C GLY A 190 10.39 -42.45 -31.82
N PRO A 191 10.30 -43.78 -32.04
CA PRO A 191 9.15 -44.56 -31.62
C PRO A 191 9.20 -45.00 -30.15
N ALA A 192 8.03 -44.94 -29.51
CA ALA A 192 7.51 -46.06 -28.72
C ALA A 192 6.01 -46.20 -29.02
N ASN A 193 5.69 -46.69 -30.23
CA ASN A 193 4.37 -47.18 -30.68
C ASN A 193 3.34 -46.17 -31.27
N GLY A 194 3.75 -45.21 -32.12
CA GLY A 194 2.84 -44.43 -32.97
C GLY A 194 3.56 -43.64 -34.08
N PRO A 195 2.89 -43.24 -35.18
CA PRO A 195 3.50 -42.41 -36.21
C PRO A 195 3.80 -41.01 -35.69
N ALA A 196 4.85 -40.42 -36.25
CA ALA A 196 5.27 -39.05 -36.06
C ALA A 196 4.18 -38.01 -36.29
N LEU A 197 4.01 -37.05 -35.40
CA LEU A 197 3.28 -35.82 -35.73
C LEU A 197 4.20 -34.87 -36.51
N THR A 198 3.70 -34.32 -37.61
CA THR A 198 4.34 -33.24 -38.37
C THR A 198 4.08 -31.87 -37.73
N TRP A 199 4.83 -30.83 -38.13
CA TRP A 199 4.56 -29.46 -37.68
C TRP A 199 3.17 -28.96 -38.07
N ASP A 200 2.65 -29.43 -39.20
CA ASP A 200 1.27 -29.13 -39.61
C ASP A 200 0.25 -29.81 -38.68
N ASP A 201 0.50 -31.05 -38.23
CA ASP A 201 -0.38 -31.73 -37.26
C ASP A 201 -0.41 -31.00 -35.90
N VAL A 202 0.75 -30.52 -35.42
CA VAL A 202 0.85 -29.72 -34.19
C VAL A 202 0.08 -28.40 -34.31
N ARG A 203 0.13 -27.77 -35.49
CA ARG A 203 -0.61 -26.54 -35.76
C ARG A 203 -2.12 -26.78 -35.79
N ASP A 204 -2.57 -27.83 -36.44
CA ASP A 204 -4.00 -28.16 -36.54
C ASP A 204 -4.58 -28.47 -35.15
N GLU A 205 -3.84 -29.19 -34.30
CA GLU A 205 -4.23 -29.41 -32.90
C GLU A 205 -4.28 -28.11 -32.08
N LEU A 206 -3.29 -27.22 -32.24
CA LEU A 206 -3.26 -25.91 -31.57
C LEU A 206 -4.45 -25.04 -31.97
N ALA A 207 -4.75 -24.97 -33.27
CA ALA A 207 -5.88 -24.21 -33.80
C ALA A 207 -7.21 -24.74 -33.28
N ALA A 208 -7.40 -26.07 -33.26
CA ALA A 208 -8.60 -26.70 -32.73
C ALA A 208 -8.77 -26.46 -31.23
N ALA A 209 -7.72 -26.65 -30.44
CA ALA A 209 -7.74 -26.38 -29.00
C ALA A 209 -8.00 -24.90 -28.70
N GLY A 210 -7.41 -24.00 -29.50
CA GLY A 210 -7.61 -22.57 -29.38
C GLY A 210 -9.03 -22.13 -29.68
N ALA A 211 -9.69 -22.70 -30.68
CA ALA A 211 -11.10 -22.44 -30.94
C ALA A 211 -11.99 -22.82 -29.76
N VAL A 212 -11.75 -23.98 -29.14
CA VAL A 212 -12.50 -24.44 -27.94
C VAL A 212 -12.30 -23.49 -26.77
N ILE A 213 -11.07 -23.02 -26.54
CA ILE A 213 -10.78 -22.09 -25.44
C ILE A 213 -11.40 -20.73 -25.69
N ASP A 214 -11.30 -20.22 -26.91
CA ASP A 214 -11.91 -18.95 -27.29
C ASP A 214 -13.44 -18.98 -27.15
N GLU A 215 -14.09 -20.06 -27.58
CA GLU A 215 -15.53 -20.26 -27.42
C GLU A 215 -15.91 -20.35 -25.93
N ALA A 216 -15.21 -21.19 -25.17
CA ALA A 216 -15.49 -21.38 -23.75
C ALA A 216 -15.23 -20.11 -22.92
N ALA A 217 -14.17 -19.37 -23.24
CA ALA A 217 -13.88 -18.09 -22.60
C ALA A 217 -15.04 -17.10 -22.82
N ARG A 218 -15.52 -16.96 -24.06
CA ARG A 218 -16.68 -16.09 -24.36
C ARG A 218 -17.96 -16.55 -23.64
N ALA A 219 -18.21 -17.86 -23.56
CA ALA A 219 -19.35 -18.41 -22.84
C ALA A 219 -19.33 -18.09 -21.34
N GLU A 220 -18.13 -17.99 -20.75
CA GLU A 220 -17.89 -17.58 -19.35
C GLU A 220 -17.79 -16.05 -19.16
N GLY A 221 -18.07 -15.26 -20.22
CA GLY A 221 -17.97 -13.80 -20.19
C GLY A 221 -16.54 -13.26 -20.14
N ARG A 222 -15.54 -14.07 -20.49
CA ARG A 222 -14.13 -13.67 -20.61
C ARG A 222 -13.80 -13.17 -22.00
N ASP A 223 -12.84 -12.25 -22.07
CA ASP A 223 -12.16 -11.97 -23.32
C ASP A 223 -11.13 -13.10 -23.58
N PRO A 224 -11.13 -13.75 -24.76
CA PRO A 224 -10.15 -14.79 -25.09
C PRO A 224 -8.68 -14.34 -24.99
N ARG A 225 -8.43 -13.03 -25.10
CA ARG A 225 -7.11 -12.42 -24.84
C ARG A 225 -6.67 -12.52 -23.37
N GLU A 226 -7.46 -13.09 -22.49
CA GLU A 226 -7.10 -13.32 -21.09
C GLU A 226 -6.51 -14.72 -20.86
N VAL A 227 -6.52 -15.59 -21.88
CA VAL A 227 -6.01 -16.95 -21.80
C VAL A 227 -4.72 -17.03 -22.60
N HIS A 228 -3.60 -16.97 -21.88
CA HIS A 228 -2.28 -17.07 -22.49
C HIS A 228 -2.05 -18.46 -23.09
N ARG A 229 -1.28 -18.50 -24.17
CA ARG A 229 -0.95 -19.72 -24.90
C ARG A 229 0.54 -19.98 -24.80
N LEU A 230 0.89 -21.05 -24.10
CA LEU A 230 2.26 -21.49 -23.89
C LEU A 230 2.49 -22.81 -24.63
N VAL A 231 3.65 -23.00 -25.24
CA VAL A 231 4.02 -24.24 -25.91
C VAL A 231 5.40 -24.74 -25.45
N HIS A 232 5.49 -26.04 -25.19
CA HIS A 232 6.77 -26.73 -24.97
C HIS A 232 7.25 -27.40 -26.27
N LEU A 233 8.46 -27.10 -26.72
CA LEU A 233 9.02 -27.62 -27.97
C LEU A 233 10.43 -28.18 -27.78
N ALA A 234 10.71 -29.38 -28.29
CA ALA A 234 12.09 -29.83 -28.45
C ALA A 234 12.56 -29.50 -29.88
N PRO A 235 13.63 -28.73 -30.05
CA PRO A 235 14.14 -28.39 -31.37
C PRO A 235 14.68 -29.66 -32.06
N THR A 236 14.06 -30.04 -33.17
CA THR A 236 14.46 -31.21 -33.99
C THR A 236 14.81 -30.83 -35.42
N ALA A 237 14.34 -29.66 -35.88
CA ALA A 237 14.74 -29.06 -37.13
C ALA A 237 16.11 -28.36 -37.00
N PRO A 238 16.84 -28.13 -38.10
CA PRO A 238 18.03 -27.29 -38.07
C PRO A 238 17.64 -25.83 -37.76
N PRO A 239 18.49 -25.05 -37.06
CA PRO A 239 18.09 -23.75 -36.47
C PRO A 239 17.62 -22.70 -37.48
N GLU A 240 18.05 -22.81 -38.74
CA GLU A 240 17.66 -21.92 -39.83
C GLU A 240 16.16 -22.01 -40.15
N ARG A 241 15.49 -23.11 -39.76
CA ARG A 241 14.05 -23.30 -39.95
C ARG A 241 13.19 -22.90 -38.75
N TRP A 242 13.78 -22.75 -37.56
CA TRP A 242 13.00 -22.50 -36.33
C TRP A 242 12.16 -21.21 -36.40
N ALA A 243 12.71 -20.12 -36.95
CA ALA A 243 11.95 -18.89 -37.09
C ALA A 243 10.75 -19.06 -38.04
N ALA A 244 10.93 -19.80 -39.13
CA ALA A 244 9.87 -20.07 -40.10
C ALA A 244 8.79 -21.00 -39.53
N ASP A 245 9.19 -22.00 -38.72
CA ASP A 245 8.27 -22.96 -38.10
C ASP A 245 7.47 -22.34 -36.94
N LEU A 246 8.08 -21.45 -36.15
CA LEU A 246 7.46 -20.83 -34.96
C LEU A 246 6.60 -19.61 -35.27
N LEU A 247 6.92 -18.86 -36.33
CA LEU A 247 6.22 -17.61 -36.64
C LEU A 247 4.71 -17.80 -36.89
N PRO A 248 4.23 -18.84 -37.61
CA PRO A 248 2.80 -19.11 -37.74
C PRO A 248 2.12 -19.34 -36.39
N LEU A 249 2.73 -20.11 -35.48
CA LEU A 249 2.15 -20.37 -34.15
C LEU A 249 1.98 -19.08 -33.34
N ILE A 250 2.94 -18.17 -33.45
CA ILE A 250 2.93 -16.89 -32.75
C ILE A 250 1.91 -15.92 -33.37
N ARG A 251 1.90 -15.83 -34.70
CA ARG A 251 1.12 -14.84 -35.43
C ARG A 251 -0.34 -15.27 -35.62
N ASP A 252 -0.56 -16.51 -36.03
CA ASP A 252 -1.86 -17.00 -36.48
C ASP A 252 -2.60 -17.72 -35.34
N ASP A 253 -1.88 -18.48 -34.50
CA ASP A 253 -2.48 -19.26 -33.40
C ASP A 253 -2.37 -18.58 -32.02
N GLY A 254 -1.73 -17.41 -31.94
CA GLY A 254 -1.70 -16.56 -30.75
C GLY A 254 -0.77 -17.03 -29.64
N VAL A 255 0.20 -17.92 -29.93
CA VAL A 255 1.20 -18.37 -28.96
C VAL A 255 2.02 -17.18 -28.46
N SER A 256 2.02 -16.97 -27.14
CA SER A 256 2.72 -15.85 -26.51
C SER A 256 3.98 -16.27 -25.74
N THR A 257 4.12 -17.55 -25.40
CA THR A 257 5.33 -18.08 -24.78
C THR A 257 5.78 -19.37 -25.45
N VAL A 258 7.04 -19.41 -25.90
CA VAL A 258 7.68 -20.62 -26.43
C VAL A 258 8.75 -21.09 -25.45
N ILE A 259 8.62 -22.32 -24.94
CA ILE A 259 9.57 -22.92 -23.99
C ILE A 259 10.32 -24.04 -24.69
N LEU A 260 11.63 -23.90 -24.79
CA LEU A 260 12.52 -24.86 -25.46
C LEU A 260 12.98 -25.94 -24.49
N ALA A 261 12.70 -27.20 -24.79
CA ALA A 261 13.20 -28.35 -24.05
C ALA A 261 14.58 -28.74 -24.56
N THR A 262 15.63 -28.22 -23.93
CA THR A 262 17.03 -28.50 -24.30
C THR A 262 17.98 -28.12 -23.16
N ASP A 263 18.98 -28.95 -22.94
CA ASP A 263 20.11 -28.68 -22.04
C ASP A 263 21.39 -28.28 -22.83
N ASP A 264 21.31 -28.29 -24.17
CA ASP A 264 22.44 -27.97 -25.04
C ASP A 264 22.74 -26.47 -25.08
N GLU A 265 23.93 -26.11 -24.62
CA GLU A 265 24.38 -24.73 -24.51
C GLU A 265 24.49 -24.04 -25.87
N GLN A 266 24.92 -24.75 -26.92
CA GLN A 266 25.03 -24.15 -28.26
C GLN A 266 23.66 -23.79 -28.82
N THR A 267 22.68 -24.68 -28.64
CA THR A 267 21.28 -24.46 -29.00
C THR A 267 20.70 -23.25 -28.27
N LEU A 268 20.91 -23.13 -26.96
CA LEU A 268 20.45 -21.99 -26.17
C LEU A 268 21.03 -20.66 -26.69
N ARG A 269 22.35 -20.61 -26.88
CA ARG A 269 23.04 -19.41 -27.39
C ARG A 269 22.54 -19.03 -28.77
N ARG A 270 22.38 -20.01 -29.66
CA ARG A 270 21.95 -19.78 -31.04
C ARG A 270 20.51 -19.29 -31.12
N PHE A 271 19.59 -19.92 -30.38
CA PHE A 271 18.20 -19.48 -30.35
C PHE A 271 18.07 -18.04 -29.83
N ALA A 272 18.78 -17.71 -28.74
CA ALA A 272 18.76 -16.37 -28.17
C ALA A 272 19.36 -15.31 -29.11
N ALA A 273 20.42 -15.64 -29.85
CA ALA A 273 21.11 -14.70 -30.74
C ALA A 273 20.40 -14.53 -32.10
N GLU A 274 19.84 -15.60 -32.67
CA GLU A 274 19.34 -15.61 -34.05
C GLU A 274 17.80 -15.65 -34.11
N VAL A 275 17.17 -16.56 -33.37
CA VAL A 275 15.75 -16.91 -33.58
C VAL A 275 14.81 -16.00 -32.79
N ALA A 276 15.06 -15.80 -31.49
CA ALA A 276 14.22 -14.95 -30.65
C ALA A 276 14.13 -13.49 -31.17
N PRO A 277 15.24 -12.83 -31.57
CA PRO A 277 15.17 -11.49 -32.14
C PRO A 277 14.44 -11.46 -33.48
N ALA A 278 14.65 -12.46 -34.36
CA ALA A 278 13.96 -12.55 -35.64
C ALA A 278 12.44 -12.70 -35.47
N LEU A 279 11.99 -13.53 -34.52
CA LEU A 279 10.57 -13.71 -34.21
C LEU A 279 9.94 -12.42 -33.63
N ARG A 280 10.65 -11.73 -32.73
CA ARG A 280 10.18 -10.43 -32.20
C ARG A 280 10.06 -9.39 -33.31
N ALA A 281 11.05 -9.29 -34.19
CA ALA A 281 11.04 -8.36 -35.32
C ALA A 281 9.93 -8.68 -36.33
N ALA A 282 9.72 -9.97 -36.63
CA ALA A 282 8.70 -10.42 -37.57
C ALA A 282 7.27 -10.23 -37.04
N ARG A 283 7.06 -10.34 -35.72
CA ARG A 283 5.77 -10.08 -35.09
C ARG A 283 5.45 -8.58 -34.98
N GLY A 284 6.44 -7.75 -34.67
CA GLY A 284 6.26 -6.34 -34.32
C GLY A 284 5.93 -6.12 -32.84
N GLU A 285 5.88 -4.85 -32.41
CA GLU A 285 5.54 -4.49 -31.02
C GLU A 285 4.07 -4.79 -30.69
N ALA A 286 3.80 -5.12 -29.43
CA ALA A 286 2.44 -5.31 -28.95
C ALA A 286 1.66 -3.98 -29.09
N THR A 287 0.69 -3.94 -30.00
CA THR A 287 -0.08 -2.74 -30.34
C THR A 287 -1.28 -2.50 -29.42
N ARG A 288 -1.55 -3.39 -28.46
CA ARG A 288 -2.71 -3.33 -27.57
C ARG A 288 -2.29 -3.29 -26.10
N PRO A 289 -2.96 -2.46 -25.26
CA PRO A 289 -2.73 -2.49 -23.82
C PRO A 289 -2.98 -3.88 -23.25
N ALA A 290 -2.12 -4.33 -22.34
CA ALA A 290 -2.32 -5.59 -21.64
C ALA A 290 -3.65 -5.54 -20.88
N LEU A 291 -4.53 -6.51 -21.13
CA LEU A 291 -5.75 -6.65 -20.34
C LEU A 291 -5.39 -7.06 -18.92
N ARG A 292 -6.05 -6.44 -17.93
CA ARG A 292 -6.02 -6.95 -16.56
C ARG A 292 -6.66 -8.33 -16.51
N ALA A 293 -6.07 -9.24 -15.74
CA ALA A 293 -6.57 -10.60 -15.63
C ALA A 293 -8.02 -10.64 -15.11
N LEU A 294 -8.82 -11.59 -15.60
CA LEU A 294 -10.24 -11.72 -15.27
C LEU A 294 -10.52 -11.67 -13.78
N PHE A 295 -9.72 -12.37 -12.99
CA PHE A 295 -9.96 -12.44 -11.56
C PHE A 295 -9.86 -11.05 -10.93
N VAL A 296 -8.99 -10.15 -11.40
CA VAL A 296 -8.96 -8.75 -10.98
C VAL A 296 -10.22 -8.05 -11.47
N ARG A 297 -10.55 -8.19 -12.77
CA ARG A 297 -11.73 -7.57 -13.39
C ARG A 297 -13.06 -7.97 -12.72
N ARG A 298 -13.19 -9.20 -12.23
CA ARG A 298 -14.37 -9.71 -11.50
C ARG A 298 -14.58 -9.03 -10.15
N HIS A 299 -13.55 -8.39 -9.59
CA HIS A 299 -13.66 -7.62 -8.36
C HIS A 299 -13.81 -6.11 -8.59
N ARG A 300 -13.80 -5.65 -9.86
CA ARG A 300 -14.12 -4.26 -10.23
C ARG A 300 -15.49 -3.88 -9.67
N ARG A 301 -15.64 -2.61 -9.32
CA ARG A 301 -16.86 -2.03 -8.75
C ARG A 301 -17.60 -1.23 -9.80
N GLU A 302 -18.92 -1.27 -9.74
CA GLU A 302 -19.75 -0.37 -10.54
C GLU A 302 -19.44 1.10 -10.21
N GLY A 303 -19.58 1.98 -11.20
CA GLY A 303 -19.31 3.41 -11.05
C GLY A 303 -17.85 3.84 -11.19
N ILE A 304 -16.93 2.94 -11.56
CA ILE A 304 -15.56 3.29 -11.95
C ILE A 304 -15.30 2.78 -13.36
N ASP A 305 -14.92 3.68 -14.27
CA ASP A 305 -14.43 3.31 -15.60
C ASP A 305 -12.93 2.94 -15.54
N TYR A 306 -12.66 1.68 -15.20
CA TYR A 306 -11.29 1.18 -15.07
C TYR A 306 -10.49 1.20 -16.38
N ASP A 307 -11.16 1.12 -17.52
CA ASP A 307 -10.51 1.06 -18.82
C ASP A 307 -10.15 2.48 -19.33
N ALA A 308 -10.74 3.52 -18.73
CA ALA A 308 -10.37 4.92 -18.92
C ALA A 308 -9.30 5.44 -17.93
N VAL A 309 -8.70 4.57 -17.11
CA VAL A 309 -7.57 4.97 -16.25
C VAL A 309 -6.43 5.50 -17.13
N PRO A 310 -5.88 6.70 -16.86
CA PRO A 310 -4.81 7.28 -17.67
C PRO A 310 -3.62 6.33 -17.81
N ALA A 311 -3.05 6.24 -19.03
CA ALA A 311 -1.96 5.30 -19.32
C ALA A 311 -0.75 5.47 -18.38
N ALA A 312 -0.41 6.71 -17.99
CA ALA A 312 0.68 6.98 -17.06
C ALA A 312 0.44 6.43 -15.64
N LEU A 313 -0.82 6.19 -15.26
CA LEU A 313 -1.19 5.62 -13.97
C LEU A 313 -1.42 4.12 -14.03
N ALA A 314 -1.59 3.53 -15.22
CA ALA A 314 -2.07 2.16 -15.40
C ALA A 314 -1.21 1.12 -14.67
N GLU A 315 0.12 1.28 -14.65
CA GLU A 315 1.02 0.36 -13.93
C GLU A 315 0.99 0.53 -12.41
N SER A 316 0.71 1.75 -11.95
CA SER A 316 0.65 2.10 -10.52
C SER A 316 -0.74 1.93 -9.91
N ALA A 317 -1.76 1.76 -10.75
CA ALA A 317 -3.13 1.52 -10.36
C ALA A 317 -3.27 0.12 -9.74
N VAL A 318 -3.89 0.07 -8.56
CA VAL A 318 -4.18 -1.16 -7.83
C VAL A 318 -5.69 -1.35 -7.77
N GLU A 319 -6.16 -2.41 -8.42
CA GLU A 319 -7.56 -2.80 -8.45
C GLU A 319 -7.86 -3.84 -7.35
N PRO A 320 -9.13 -3.97 -6.93
CA PRO A 320 -9.58 -5.12 -6.17
C PRO A 320 -9.17 -6.43 -6.86
N GLY A 321 -8.58 -7.35 -6.11
CA GLY A 321 -8.06 -8.62 -6.64
C GLY A 321 -6.58 -8.61 -6.98
N ASP A 322 -5.94 -7.44 -7.13
CA ASP A 322 -4.47 -7.37 -7.22
C ASP A 322 -3.81 -7.84 -5.91
N ALA A 323 -2.70 -8.56 -5.98
CA ALA A 323 -1.91 -8.98 -4.82
C ALA A 323 -1.51 -7.79 -3.92
N ALA A 324 -1.24 -6.63 -4.53
CA ALA A 324 -0.91 -5.41 -3.80
C ALA A 324 -2.10 -4.80 -3.04
N PHE A 325 -3.34 -5.13 -3.40
CA PHE A 325 -4.56 -4.51 -2.86
C PHE A 325 -4.64 -4.62 -1.33
N ALA A 326 -4.21 -5.75 -0.77
CA ALA A 326 -4.19 -5.97 0.67
C ALA A 326 -3.35 -4.93 1.43
N ARG A 327 -2.28 -4.43 0.82
CA ARG A 327 -1.37 -3.43 1.42
C ARG A 327 -1.88 -2.00 1.30
N VAL A 328 -2.84 -1.75 0.41
CA VAL A 328 -3.31 -0.41 0.06
C VAL A 328 -4.79 -0.17 0.36
N ARG A 329 -5.50 -1.14 0.93
CA ARG A 329 -6.93 -1.02 1.25
C ARG A 329 -7.21 -0.36 2.61
N SER A 330 -6.30 -0.46 3.56
CA SER A 330 -6.46 0.01 4.94
C SER A 330 -5.59 1.24 5.25
N THR A 331 -5.85 1.85 6.40
CA THR A 331 -5.09 2.95 6.99
C THR A 331 -4.58 2.53 8.38
N TYR A 332 -3.99 3.44 9.15
CA TYR A 332 -3.43 3.17 10.48
C TYR A 332 -4.45 2.63 11.48
N LEU A 333 -5.69 3.14 11.46
CA LEU A 333 -6.74 2.72 12.40
C LEU A 333 -7.98 2.16 11.72
N ARG A 334 -8.15 2.40 10.40
CA ARG A 334 -9.37 2.07 9.68
C ARG A 334 -9.16 1.06 8.56
N GLY A 335 -10.04 0.06 8.50
CA GLY A 335 -10.13 -0.85 7.36
C GLY A 335 -10.91 -0.23 6.19
N GLY A 336 -10.53 -0.55 4.96
CA GLY A 336 -11.25 -0.11 3.76
C GLY A 336 -11.36 -1.19 2.70
N SER A 337 -12.13 -0.89 1.66
CA SER A 337 -12.28 -1.72 0.45
C SER A 337 -12.49 -0.78 -0.74
N PRO A 338 -11.48 0.04 -1.09
CA PRO A 338 -11.60 0.99 -2.19
C PRO A 338 -11.87 0.27 -3.51
N GLY A 339 -12.61 0.92 -4.40
CA GLY A 339 -12.85 0.40 -5.75
C GLY A 339 -11.62 0.52 -6.65
N LEU A 340 -10.74 1.50 -6.40
CA LEU A 340 -9.49 1.68 -7.13
C LEU A 340 -8.52 2.50 -6.28
N VAL A 341 -7.23 2.14 -6.28
CA VAL A 341 -6.17 2.95 -5.69
C VAL A 341 -5.21 3.40 -6.79
N LEU A 342 -5.14 4.71 -7.02
CA LEU A 342 -4.18 5.34 -7.94
C LEU A 342 -2.97 5.80 -7.16
N ARG A 343 -1.76 5.40 -7.58
CA ARG A 343 -0.51 5.69 -6.86
C ARG A 343 0.42 6.56 -7.71
N PRO A 344 0.10 7.85 -7.91
CA PRO A 344 0.92 8.74 -8.72
C PRO A 344 2.32 8.91 -8.12
N GLY A 345 3.34 8.89 -8.99
CA GLY A 345 4.74 9.18 -8.67
C GLY A 345 5.22 10.55 -9.11
N THR A 346 4.38 11.35 -9.79
CA THR A 346 4.70 12.71 -10.24
C THR A 346 3.53 13.69 -10.06
N PRO A 347 3.75 15.01 -9.98
CA PRO A 347 2.67 16.00 -9.96
C PRO A 347 1.74 15.93 -11.19
N ALA A 348 2.28 15.60 -12.36
CA ALA A 348 1.50 15.40 -13.58
C ALA A 348 0.55 14.19 -13.47
N GLU A 349 1.00 13.09 -12.88
CA GLU A 349 0.15 11.94 -12.60
C GLU A 349 -0.92 12.25 -11.54
N VAL A 350 -0.63 13.07 -10.53
CA VAL A 350 -1.65 13.56 -9.58
C VAL A 350 -2.73 14.36 -10.31
N SER A 351 -2.33 15.26 -11.21
CA SER A 351 -3.25 16.02 -12.07
C SER A 351 -4.16 15.11 -12.91
N GLN A 352 -3.59 14.08 -13.55
CA GLN A 352 -4.36 13.10 -14.31
C GLN A 352 -5.30 12.28 -13.42
N ALA A 353 -4.85 11.88 -12.23
CA ALA A 353 -5.65 11.13 -11.27
C ALA A 353 -6.85 11.93 -10.76
N VAL A 354 -6.68 13.22 -10.45
CA VAL A 354 -7.77 14.11 -10.02
C VAL A 354 -8.79 14.30 -11.15
N ARG A 355 -8.32 14.56 -12.38
CA ARG A 355 -9.21 14.70 -13.54
C ARG A 355 -10.02 13.44 -13.80
N PHE A 356 -9.38 12.27 -13.75
CA PHE A 356 -10.05 10.99 -13.90
C PHE A 356 -11.05 10.73 -12.77
N ALA A 357 -10.64 10.90 -11.51
CA ALA A 357 -11.50 10.58 -10.36
C ALA A 357 -12.75 11.47 -10.29
N ARG A 358 -12.63 12.75 -10.68
CA ARG A 358 -13.75 13.70 -10.69
C ARG A 358 -14.87 13.32 -11.65
N THR A 359 -14.57 12.60 -12.74
CA THR A 359 -15.60 12.18 -13.70
C THR A 359 -16.35 10.92 -13.26
N GLN A 360 -15.94 10.30 -12.15
CA GLN A 360 -16.54 9.06 -11.66
C GLN A 360 -17.62 9.36 -10.60
N PRO A 361 -18.76 8.63 -10.60
CA PRO A 361 -19.83 8.81 -9.60
C PRO A 361 -19.52 8.23 -8.20
N VAL A 362 -18.24 8.07 -7.84
CA VAL A 362 -17.81 7.47 -6.57
C VAL A 362 -17.06 8.46 -5.68
N LYS A 363 -16.83 8.07 -4.42
CA LYS A 363 -16.07 8.86 -3.44
C LYS A 363 -14.60 9.00 -3.85
N LEU A 364 -13.99 10.13 -3.50
CA LEU A 364 -12.58 10.41 -3.75
C LEU A 364 -11.88 10.70 -2.42
N SER A 365 -11.04 9.76 -2.00
CA SER A 365 -10.16 9.90 -0.83
C SER A 365 -8.74 10.24 -1.26
N VAL A 366 -8.04 11.03 -0.44
CA VAL A 366 -6.62 11.33 -0.63
C VAL A 366 -5.84 10.69 0.52
N ARG A 367 -4.74 10.00 0.19
CA ARG A 367 -3.88 9.34 1.17
C ARG A 367 -2.43 9.75 1.02
N SER A 368 -1.87 10.28 2.10
CA SER A 368 -0.43 10.40 2.32
C SER A 368 0.05 9.21 3.16
N GLY A 369 0.19 9.38 4.48
CA GLY A 369 0.64 8.31 5.37
C GLY A 369 -0.44 7.39 5.93
N GLY A 370 -1.72 7.63 5.63
CA GLY A 370 -2.80 6.83 6.19
C GLY A 370 -2.98 6.95 7.72
N HIS A 371 -2.39 7.97 8.36
CA HIS A 371 -2.48 8.15 9.83
C HIS A 371 -3.70 8.93 10.31
N GLY A 372 -4.47 9.55 9.41
CA GLY A 372 -5.65 10.33 9.79
C GLY A 372 -6.67 9.48 10.53
N ILE A 373 -6.95 9.84 11.79
CA ILE A 373 -7.77 9.03 12.71
C ILE A 373 -9.22 8.93 12.24
N SER A 374 -9.74 9.96 11.55
CA SER A 374 -11.05 9.90 10.88
C SER A 374 -11.18 8.76 9.86
N GLY A 375 -10.06 8.19 9.41
CA GLY A 375 -10.00 7.12 8.42
C GLY A 375 -10.49 7.52 7.03
N ARG A 376 -10.64 8.82 6.75
CA ARG A 376 -11.15 9.35 5.47
C ARG A 376 -10.15 9.24 4.30
N SER A 377 -8.92 8.83 4.60
CA SER A 377 -7.89 8.49 3.60
C SER A 377 -8.06 7.08 2.98
N THR A 378 -9.17 6.40 3.28
CA THR A 378 -9.65 5.22 2.56
C THR A 378 -11.17 5.30 2.38
N SER A 379 -11.73 4.39 1.59
CA SER A 379 -13.16 4.32 1.31
C SER A 379 -13.63 2.89 1.08
N ASN A 380 -14.94 2.72 0.95
CA ASN A 380 -15.57 1.49 0.47
C ASN A 380 -16.17 1.77 -0.91
N GLY A 381 -15.58 1.17 -1.95
CA GLY A 381 -15.99 1.34 -3.36
C GLY A 381 -15.54 2.63 -4.04
N GLY A 382 -14.88 3.56 -3.33
CA GLY A 382 -14.37 4.81 -3.91
C GLY A 382 -12.98 4.70 -4.52
N ILE A 383 -12.51 5.82 -5.07
CA ILE A 383 -11.13 5.98 -5.56
C ILE A 383 -10.28 6.56 -4.44
N VAL A 384 -9.09 6.00 -4.24
CA VAL A 384 -8.05 6.56 -3.37
C VAL A 384 -6.90 7.06 -4.23
N ILE A 385 -6.59 8.35 -4.15
CA ILE A 385 -5.33 8.88 -4.69
C ILE A 385 -4.29 8.82 -3.57
N ASP A 386 -3.33 7.91 -3.72
CA ASP A 386 -2.27 7.63 -2.75
C ASP A 386 -0.95 8.25 -3.20
N VAL A 387 -0.56 9.34 -2.55
CA VAL A 387 0.66 10.10 -2.84
C VAL A 387 1.90 9.56 -2.12
N SER A 388 1.86 8.35 -1.55
CA SER A 388 3.00 7.74 -0.84
C SER A 388 4.26 7.61 -1.69
N ARG A 389 4.17 7.59 -3.03
CA ARG A 389 5.32 7.55 -3.93
C ARG A 389 6.00 8.90 -4.11
N LEU A 390 5.35 10.01 -3.75
CA LEU A 390 5.94 11.35 -3.73
C LEU A 390 6.62 11.59 -2.37
N SER A 391 7.70 10.85 -2.08
CA SER A 391 8.36 10.83 -0.76
C SER A 391 9.78 11.38 -0.75
N ALA A 392 10.19 12.10 -1.80
CA ALA A 392 11.52 12.71 -1.87
C ALA A 392 11.71 13.80 -0.79
N ILE A 393 12.92 13.90 -0.25
CA ILE A 393 13.34 14.91 0.72
C ILE A 393 14.65 15.52 0.22
N GLU A 394 14.64 16.81 -0.08
CA GLU A 394 15.74 17.52 -0.73
C GLU A 394 16.10 18.78 0.04
N VAL A 395 17.38 18.97 0.36
CA VAL A 395 17.87 20.24 0.92
C VAL A 395 18.08 21.22 -0.22
N LEU A 396 17.27 22.27 -0.28
CA LEU A 396 17.31 23.30 -1.33
C LEU A 396 18.42 24.33 -1.07
N ASP A 397 18.52 24.80 0.18
CA ASP A 397 19.51 25.81 0.59
C ASP A 397 19.95 25.58 2.04
N LYS A 398 21.27 25.49 2.25
CA LYS A 398 21.85 25.33 3.57
C LYS A 398 21.95 26.62 4.38
N ALA A 399 22.11 27.76 3.71
CA ALA A 399 22.23 29.05 4.38
C ALA A 399 20.90 29.43 5.05
N THR A 400 19.79 29.19 4.35
CA THR A 400 18.44 29.47 4.85
C THR A 400 17.73 28.24 5.42
N ARG A 401 18.38 27.07 5.46
CA ARG A 401 17.82 25.78 5.92
C ARG A 401 16.51 25.41 5.21
N ARG A 402 16.43 25.68 3.90
CA ARG A 402 15.24 25.38 3.10
C ARG A 402 15.27 23.94 2.63
N VAL A 403 14.17 23.23 2.85
CA VAL A 403 14.02 21.80 2.55
C VAL A 403 12.72 21.59 1.80
N ARG A 404 12.79 20.86 0.69
CA ARG A 404 11.64 20.41 -0.09
C ARG A 404 11.29 18.99 0.30
N VAL A 405 10.03 18.76 0.66
CA VAL A 405 9.55 17.48 1.19
C VAL A 405 8.30 17.05 0.43
N GLY A 406 8.32 15.83 -0.08
CA GLY A 406 7.17 15.22 -0.75
C GLY A 406 6.06 14.86 0.24
N PRO A 407 4.77 14.97 -0.15
CA PRO A 407 3.63 14.69 0.72
C PRO A 407 3.57 13.24 1.18
N GLY A 408 4.18 12.31 0.45
CA GLY A 408 4.24 10.89 0.74
C GLY A 408 5.28 10.49 1.78
N ALA A 409 6.22 11.39 2.11
CA ALA A 409 7.28 11.13 3.09
C ALA A 409 6.70 10.90 4.51
N ARG A 410 7.51 10.28 5.37
CA ARG A 410 7.22 10.08 6.80
C ARG A 410 8.08 11.02 7.63
N TRP A 411 7.57 11.48 8.78
CA TRP A 411 8.34 12.37 9.64
C TRP A 411 9.61 11.74 10.21
N GLY A 412 9.62 10.41 10.37
CA GLY A 412 10.84 9.67 10.69
C GLY A 412 11.91 9.77 9.59
N ASP A 413 11.52 9.64 8.32
CA ASP A 413 12.42 9.78 7.18
C ASP A 413 12.95 11.22 7.06
N VAL A 414 12.08 12.21 7.31
CA VAL A 414 12.45 13.64 7.35
C VAL A 414 13.49 13.89 8.45
N ALA A 415 13.23 13.42 9.68
CA ALA A 415 14.17 13.58 10.79
C ALA A 415 15.53 12.92 10.47
N ALA A 416 15.53 11.69 9.96
CA ALA A 416 16.75 10.98 9.57
C ALA A 416 17.53 11.69 8.46
N THR A 417 16.83 12.31 7.50
CA THR A 417 17.47 13.04 6.38
C THR A 417 18.08 14.36 6.84
N LEU A 418 17.49 15.03 7.84
CA LEU A 418 17.95 16.31 8.36
C LEU A 418 19.02 16.19 9.46
N ALA A 419 19.08 15.06 10.16
CA ALA A 419 20.03 14.81 11.24
C ALA A 419 21.51 15.07 10.86
N PRO A 420 22.02 14.67 9.66
CA PRO A 420 23.40 14.97 9.27
C PRO A 420 23.73 16.47 9.16
N TYR A 421 22.73 17.33 9.08
CA TYR A 421 22.88 18.79 9.04
C TYR A 421 22.72 19.44 10.42
N GLY A 422 22.42 18.66 11.46
CA GLY A 422 22.07 19.15 12.79
C GLY A 422 20.70 19.85 12.85
N TRP A 423 19.84 19.60 11.85
CA TRP A 423 18.55 20.27 11.72
C TRP A 423 17.38 19.35 12.11
N ALA A 424 16.27 19.98 12.49
CA ALA A 424 14.99 19.32 12.69
C ALA A 424 13.84 20.18 12.13
N LEU A 425 12.67 19.55 12.04
CA LEU A 425 11.41 20.21 11.75
C LEU A 425 10.39 19.85 12.83
N THR A 426 9.75 20.87 13.40
CA THR A 426 8.57 20.69 14.24
C THR A 426 7.49 19.94 13.45
N SER A 427 7.08 18.79 13.98
CA SER A 427 6.21 17.83 13.29
C SER A 427 5.20 17.22 14.26
N GLY A 428 4.93 15.92 14.15
CA GLY A 428 4.15 15.17 15.14
C GLY A 428 5.03 14.59 16.25
N ASP A 429 4.42 13.76 17.09
CA ASP A 429 5.08 12.99 18.15
C ASP A 429 5.41 11.54 17.71
N TYR A 430 5.11 11.18 16.45
CA TYR A 430 5.28 9.83 15.91
C TYR A 430 5.79 9.86 14.46
N GLY A 431 6.91 9.18 14.19
CA GLY A 431 7.58 9.23 12.88
C GLY A 431 6.81 8.63 11.71
N GLY A 432 5.90 7.66 11.97
CA GLY A 432 5.11 7.03 10.91
C GLY A 432 4.01 7.91 10.32
N VAL A 433 3.75 9.08 10.89
CA VAL A 433 2.78 10.00 10.33
C VAL A 433 3.28 10.55 8.99
N GLY A 434 2.40 10.55 7.98
CA GLY A 434 2.71 11.12 6.68
C GLY A 434 2.73 12.64 6.70
N VAL A 435 3.69 13.23 5.98
CA VAL A 435 3.90 14.69 5.92
C VAL A 435 2.64 15.41 5.44
N GLY A 436 2.02 14.95 4.35
CA GLY A 436 0.92 15.66 3.70
C GLY A 436 -0.29 15.96 4.60
N GLY A 437 -0.75 14.97 5.38
CA GLY A 437 -1.91 15.17 6.26
C GLY A 437 -1.61 16.06 7.48
N LEU A 438 -0.40 15.96 8.02
CA LEU A 438 -0.01 16.74 9.19
C LEU A 438 0.32 18.19 8.82
N ALA A 439 1.09 18.38 7.76
CA ALA A 439 1.55 19.69 7.28
C ALA A 439 0.45 20.56 6.64
N THR A 440 -0.78 20.05 6.51
CA THR A 440 -1.94 20.82 6.00
C THR A 440 -2.99 21.10 7.08
N ALA A 441 -2.84 20.51 8.26
CA ALA A 441 -3.81 20.63 9.35
C ALA A 441 -3.27 21.41 10.57
N GLY A 442 -1.96 21.61 10.65
CA GLY A 442 -1.30 22.29 11.77
C GLY A 442 0.04 21.63 12.08
N GLY A 443 -0.01 20.51 12.79
CA GLY A 443 1.17 19.78 13.27
C GLY A 443 1.55 20.16 14.68
N ILE A 444 1.20 19.29 15.64
CA ILE A 444 1.49 19.44 17.07
C ILE A 444 2.36 18.25 17.46
N GLY A 445 3.56 18.53 17.96
CA GLY A 445 4.56 17.53 18.33
C GLY A 445 5.58 18.09 19.32
N TRP A 446 6.75 17.46 19.40
CA TRP A 446 7.74 17.71 20.45
C TRP A 446 8.30 19.14 20.48
N PHE A 447 8.43 19.79 19.33
CA PHE A 447 8.99 21.13 19.22
C PHE A 447 7.94 22.24 19.07
N VAL A 448 6.64 21.92 19.26
CA VAL A 448 5.56 22.89 19.00
C VAL A 448 5.68 24.16 19.85
N ARG A 449 6.09 24.02 21.12
CA ARG A 449 6.22 25.13 22.07
C ARG A 449 7.40 26.04 21.79
N GLU A 450 8.47 25.51 21.21
CA GLU A 450 9.69 26.26 20.93
C GLU A 450 9.71 26.84 19.52
N HIS A 451 9.14 26.13 18.56
CA HIS A 451 9.32 26.39 17.14
C HIS A 451 8.01 26.58 16.36
N GLY A 452 6.86 26.53 17.04
CA GLY A 452 5.54 26.68 16.43
C GLY A 452 5.02 25.39 15.81
N LEU A 453 3.87 25.48 15.15
CA LEU A 453 3.28 24.38 14.40
C LEU A 453 4.12 24.06 13.16
N THR A 454 3.95 22.87 12.59
CA THR A 454 4.57 22.51 11.30
C THR A 454 4.22 23.51 10.20
N ILE A 455 2.97 23.97 10.16
CA ILE A 455 2.50 24.99 9.20
C ILE A 455 3.19 26.35 9.34
N ASP A 456 3.80 26.66 10.49
CA ASP A 456 4.50 27.93 10.72
C ASP A 456 5.92 27.92 10.12
N ARG A 457 6.45 26.72 9.90
CA ARG A 457 7.71 26.48 9.20
C ARG A 457 7.54 26.32 7.69
N LEU A 458 6.30 26.27 7.21
CA LEU A 458 6.01 26.19 5.80
C LEU A 458 6.28 27.54 5.11
N ARG A 459 6.83 27.48 3.91
CA ARG A 459 7.21 28.66 3.11
C ARG A 459 6.58 28.67 1.73
N ALA A 460 6.34 27.49 1.16
CA ALA A 460 5.62 27.35 -0.10
C ALA A 460 5.06 25.93 -0.24
N VAL A 461 4.08 25.76 -1.14
CA VAL A 461 3.58 24.46 -1.59
C VAL A 461 3.37 24.44 -3.09
N ASP A 462 3.62 23.29 -3.71
CA ASP A 462 3.08 22.98 -5.03
C ASP A 462 1.88 22.05 -4.86
N MET A 463 0.78 22.30 -5.56
CA MET A 463 -0.43 21.48 -5.41
C MET A 463 -1.26 21.37 -6.68
N VAL A 464 -2.08 20.31 -6.72
CA VAL A 464 -3.07 20.05 -7.76
C VAL A 464 -4.46 20.41 -7.27
N LEU A 465 -5.15 21.29 -7.99
CA LEU A 465 -6.52 21.76 -7.68
C LEU A 465 -7.60 20.81 -8.21
N ALA A 466 -8.86 21.11 -7.89
CA ALA A 466 -10.02 20.27 -8.24
C ALA A 466 -10.25 20.13 -9.76
N ASP A 467 -9.85 21.14 -10.53
CA ASP A 467 -9.89 21.11 -12.00
C ASP A 467 -8.74 20.29 -12.62
N GLY A 468 -7.72 19.96 -11.81
CA GLY A 468 -6.49 19.28 -12.19
C GLY A 468 -5.35 20.21 -12.60
N SER A 469 -5.50 21.53 -12.49
CA SER A 469 -4.40 22.47 -12.67
C SER A 469 -3.36 22.31 -11.55
N GLN A 470 -2.09 22.58 -11.88
CA GLN A 470 -0.99 22.65 -10.92
C GLN A 470 -0.71 24.11 -10.59
N VAL A 471 -0.56 24.42 -9.32
CA VAL A 471 -0.29 25.79 -8.84
C VAL A 471 0.83 25.77 -7.80
N HIS A 472 1.59 26.86 -7.77
CA HIS A 472 2.49 27.21 -6.68
C HIS A 472 1.76 28.15 -5.72
N ALA A 473 1.92 27.98 -4.42
CA ALA A 473 1.34 28.88 -3.42
C ALA A 473 2.33 29.19 -2.30
N ASP A 474 2.63 30.47 -2.13
CA ASP A 474 3.47 31.03 -1.08
C ASP A 474 2.86 32.38 -0.60
N ASP A 475 3.64 33.26 0.04
CA ASP A 475 3.13 34.56 0.51
C ASP A 475 2.95 35.60 -0.62
N GLU A 476 3.48 35.37 -1.83
CA GLU A 476 3.43 36.30 -2.97
C GLU A 476 2.51 35.80 -4.11
N GLU A 477 2.52 34.50 -4.38
CA GLU A 477 1.73 33.81 -5.40
C GLU A 477 0.65 32.94 -4.74
N ASN A 478 -0.62 33.08 -5.17
CA ASN A 478 -1.76 32.35 -4.60
C ASN A 478 -1.81 32.39 -3.05
N ALA A 479 -1.47 33.53 -2.45
CA ALA A 479 -1.34 33.71 -1.00
C ALA A 479 -2.63 33.38 -0.22
N ASP A 480 -3.80 33.52 -0.85
CA ASP A 480 -5.07 33.11 -0.26
C ASP A 480 -5.18 31.58 -0.11
N LEU A 481 -4.67 30.82 -1.08
CA LEU A 481 -4.56 29.38 -1.04
C LEU A 481 -3.46 28.92 -0.07
N PHE A 482 -2.31 29.61 -0.05
CA PHE A 482 -1.23 29.32 0.91
C PHE A 482 -1.68 29.50 2.36
N TRP A 483 -2.47 30.55 2.64
CA TRP A 483 -3.15 30.74 3.92
C TRP A 483 -4.08 29.55 4.25
N ALA A 484 -4.87 29.09 3.28
CA ALA A 484 -5.86 28.03 3.47
C ALA A 484 -5.22 26.65 3.73
N VAL A 485 -4.17 26.30 2.97
CA VAL A 485 -3.43 25.04 3.11
C VAL A 485 -2.80 24.92 4.50
N ARG A 486 -2.45 26.04 5.15
CA ARG A 486 -1.93 26.09 6.51
C ARG A 486 -3.03 25.96 7.58
N GLY A 487 -3.82 24.89 7.52
CA GLY A 487 -4.78 24.54 8.58
C GLY A 487 -6.07 23.86 8.11
N ALA A 488 -6.44 24.02 6.83
CA ALA A 488 -7.72 23.50 6.32
C ALA A 488 -7.67 22.06 5.77
N GLY A 489 -6.55 21.36 5.93
CA GLY A 489 -6.34 20.01 5.41
C GLY A 489 -6.44 19.96 3.88
N ALA A 490 -6.95 18.86 3.35
CA ALA A 490 -7.04 18.60 1.91
C ALA A 490 -8.25 19.26 1.21
N ASN A 491 -8.84 20.32 1.77
CA ASN A 491 -10.07 20.92 1.23
C ASN A 491 -9.89 21.59 -0.14
N PHE A 492 -8.67 22.01 -0.50
CA PHE A 492 -8.43 22.83 -1.69
C PHE A 492 -7.61 22.15 -2.79
N GLY A 493 -7.12 20.94 -2.54
CA GLY A 493 -6.26 20.24 -3.49
C GLY A 493 -5.38 19.17 -2.85
N ILE A 494 -4.55 18.57 -3.69
CA ILE A 494 -3.53 17.61 -3.29
C ILE A 494 -2.17 18.30 -3.39
N VAL A 495 -1.54 18.58 -2.24
CA VAL A 495 -0.16 19.07 -2.21
C VAL A 495 0.77 17.99 -2.76
N THR A 496 1.65 18.38 -3.68
CA THR A 496 2.64 17.53 -4.35
C THR A 496 4.07 17.80 -3.89
N ALA A 497 4.33 18.96 -3.28
CA ALA A 497 5.56 19.26 -2.56
C ALA A 497 5.35 20.35 -1.51
N PHE A 498 6.08 20.27 -0.41
CA PHE A 498 6.14 21.29 0.63
C PHE A 498 7.55 21.87 0.68
N GLU A 499 7.68 23.18 0.88
CA GLU A 499 8.95 23.82 1.21
C GLU A 499 8.92 24.32 2.64
N PHE A 500 9.81 23.80 3.47
CA PHE A 500 9.94 24.18 4.86
C PHE A 500 11.24 24.93 5.13
N GLU A 501 11.23 25.75 6.17
CA GLU A 501 12.44 26.24 6.83
C GLU A 501 12.70 25.41 8.09
N ALA A 502 13.78 24.63 8.08
CA ALA A 502 14.19 23.82 9.22
C ALA A 502 14.83 24.69 10.33
N HIS A 503 14.81 24.17 11.55
CA HIS A 503 15.48 24.77 12.71
C HIS A 503 16.62 23.86 13.19
N GLU A 504 17.42 24.32 14.14
CA GLU A 504 18.42 23.47 14.80
C GLU A 504 17.70 22.43 15.66
N GLY A 505 18.14 21.17 15.58
CA GLY A 505 17.49 20.04 16.25
C GLY A 505 18.25 19.51 17.46
N GLY A 506 19.58 19.38 17.35
CA GLY A 506 20.46 18.96 18.43
C GLY A 506 20.10 17.63 19.11
N GLU A 507 20.68 17.44 20.31
CA GLU A 507 20.29 16.38 21.23
C GLU A 507 19.10 16.84 22.08
N VAL A 508 18.28 15.87 22.48
CA VAL A 508 17.11 16.07 23.33
C VAL A 508 17.11 15.12 24.51
N GLY A 509 16.64 15.61 25.65
CA GLY A 509 16.25 14.77 26.78
C GLY A 509 14.85 14.22 26.54
N PHE A 510 14.74 12.91 26.30
CA PHE A 510 13.46 12.22 26.18
C PHE A 510 13.13 11.44 27.44
N ALA A 511 12.00 11.78 28.06
CA ALA A 511 11.53 11.17 29.29
C ALA A 511 10.21 10.44 29.09
N GLN A 512 10.12 9.25 29.66
CA GLN A 512 8.89 8.48 29.83
C GLN A 512 8.70 8.25 31.33
N LEU A 513 7.62 8.77 31.88
CA LEU A 513 7.30 8.67 33.30
C LEU A 513 5.96 7.96 33.46
N VAL A 514 5.85 7.07 34.45
CA VAL A 514 4.59 6.46 34.85
C VAL A 514 4.24 6.98 36.23
N VAL A 515 3.07 7.59 36.40
CA VAL A 515 2.64 8.18 37.67
C VAL A 515 1.29 7.62 38.13
N ASP A 516 1.07 7.65 39.44
CA ASP A 516 -0.24 7.38 40.04
C ASP A 516 -1.20 8.55 39.77
N ALA A 517 -2.18 8.30 38.91
CA ALA A 517 -3.20 9.26 38.51
C ALA A 517 -4.58 8.90 39.12
N THR A 518 -4.62 8.21 40.26
CA THR A 518 -5.86 7.90 40.99
C THR A 518 -6.61 9.18 41.37
N ASP A 519 -5.89 10.22 41.81
CA ASP A 519 -6.40 11.61 41.87
C ASP A 519 -6.32 12.26 40.47
N THR A 520 -7.12 11.76 39.52
CA THR A 520 -7.01 12.18 38.11
C THR A 520 -7.22 13.69 37.93
N ALA A 521 -8.21 14.28 38.62
CA ALA A 521 -8.51 15.71 38.49
C ALA A 521 -7.38 16.57 39.06
N GLY A 522 -6.91 16.28 40.28
CA GLY A 522 -5.80 17.04 40.88
C GLY A 522 -4.49 16.83 40.12
N PHE A 523 -4.24 15.63 39.61
CA PHE A 523 -3.09 15.35 38.75
C PHE A 523 -3.11 16.21 37.47
N LEU A 524 -4.22 16.22 36.73
CA LEU A 524 -4.34 17.02 35.50
C LEU A 524 -4.15 18.52 35.77
N GLN A 525 -4.67 19.03 36.89
CA GLN A 525 -4.49 20.43 37.29
C GLN A 525 -3.01 20.73 37.59
N ARG A 526 -2.35 19.89 38.40
CA ARG A 526 -0.93 20.08 38.75
C ARG A 526 -0.03 19.97 37.52
N TRP A 527 -0.30 19.02 36.64
CA TRP A 527 0.43 18.86 35.38
C TRP A 527 0.21 20.03 34.42
N GLY A 528 -1.03 20.52 34.29
CA GLY A 528 -1.34 21.71 33.50
C GLY A 528 -0.59 22.94 33.98
N ALA A 529 -0.64 23.23 35.28
CA ALA A 529 0.08 24.35 35.89
C ALA A 529 1.61 24.22 35.71
N ALA A 530 2.16 23.01 35.84
CA ALA A 530 3.57 22.76 35.60
C ALA A 530 3.97 23.01 34.14
N MET A 531 3.13 22.64 33.17
CA MET A 531 3.36 22.92 31.75
C MET A 531 3.19 24.39 31.37
N GLU A 532 2.27 25.12 32.01
CA GLU A 532 2.13 26.57 31.81
C GLU A 532 3.33 27.34 32.35
N ALA A 533 3.90 26.91 33.48
CA ALA A 533 5.11 27.49 34.06
C ALA A 533 6.42 27.03 33.37
N ALA A 534 6.37 25.95 32.60
CA ALA A 534 7.53 25.37 31.95
C ALA A 534 8.09 26.28 30.84
N PRO A 535 9.43 26.37 30.70
CA PRO A 535 10.04 27.03 29.55
C PRO A 535 9.64 26.35 28.23
N ARG A 536 9.84 27.08 27.12
CA ARG A 536 9.40 26.63 25.79
C ARG A 536 10.21 25.44 25.23
N ASP A 537 11.42 25.24 25.75
CA ASP A 537 12.31 24.11 25.45
C ASP A 537 11.78 22.77 25.99
N LEU A 538 10.71 22.77 26.81
CA LEU A 538 10.04 21.58 27.34
C LEU A 538 8.63 21.46 26.75
N THR A 539 8.36 20.31 26.13
CA THR A 539 7.02 19.87 25.72
C THR A 539 6.69 18.53 26.35
N SER A 540 5.48 18.38 26.90
CA SER A 540 5.00 17.12 27.45
C SER A 540 3.62 16.74 26.94
N SER A 541 3.35 15.44 26.90
CA SER A 541 2.03 14.86 26.71
C SER A 541 1.80 13.73 27.71
N LEU A 542 0.54 13.37 27.95
CA LEU A 542 0.17 12.26 28.80
C LEU A 542 -0.94 11.42 28.18
N ILE A 543 -0.95 10.14 28.51
CA ILE A 543 -2.01 9.18 28.19
C ILE A 543 -2.48 8.53 29.50
N ILE A 544 -3.79 8.58 29.75
CA ILE A 544 -4.45 7.90 30.86
C ILE A 544 -5.27 6.75 30.27
N GLY A 545 -4.98 5.52 30.69
CA GLY A 545 -5.71 4.34 30.25
C GLY A 545 -7.12 4.25 30.86
N GLN A 546 -7.91 3.32 30.36
CA GLN A 546 -9.23 3.01 30.92
C GLN A 546 -9.13 2.60 32.40
N ALA A 547 -10.02 3.13 33.23
CA ALA A 547 -10.18 2.67 34.61
C ALA A 547 -10.60 1.19 34.64
N ARG A 548 -9.88 0.37 35.44
CA ARG A 548 -10.16 -1.06 35.61
C ARG A 548 -10.52 -1.35 37.07
N PRO A 549 -11.59 -2.12 37.34
CA PRO A 549 -11.97 -2.45 38.72
C PRO A 549 -10.80 -3.06 39.51
N GLY A 550 -10.50 -2.49 40.68
CA GLY A 550 -9.44 -2.97 41.57
C GLY A 550 -8.00 -2.64 41.14
N GLN A 551 -7.79 -1.84 40.08
CA GLN A 551 -6.47 -1.36 39.68
C GLN A 551 -6.38 0.17 39.84
N PRO A 552 -5.23 0.71 40.30
CA PRO A 552 -5.02 2.15 40.33
C PRO A 552 -5.02 2.73 38.91
N ILE A 553 -5.47 3.99 38.78
CA ILE A 553 -5.38 4.71 37.51
C ILE A 553 -3.95 5.19 37.36
N VAL A 554 -3.32 4.88 36.23
CA VAL A 554 -1.96 5.33 35.91
C VAL A 554 -1.97 6.27 34.70
N ALA A 555 -1.09 7.27 34.73
CA ALA A 555 -0.82 8.12 33.58
C ALA A 555 0.61 7.85 33.08
N GLN A 556 0.75 7.70 31.76
CA GLN A 556 2.03 7.67 31.08
C GLN A 556 2.31 9.07 30.55
N ILE A 557 3.36 9.72 31.07
CA ILE A 557 3.83 11.03 30.63
C ILE A 557 5.02 10.82 29.70
N MET A 558 4.99 11.47 28.55
CA MET A 558 6.14 11.60 27.65
C MET A 558 6.55 13.06 27.61
N ALA A 559 7.83 13.35 27.72
CA ALA A 559 8.35 14.71 27.67
C ALA A 559 9.64 14.79 26.85
N VAL A 560 9.80 15.89 26.13
CA VAL A 560 11.01 16.25 25.39
C VAL A 560 11.51 17.58 25.93
N VAL A 561 12.78 17.62 26.30
CA VAL A 561 13.56 18.83 26.59
C VAL A 561 14.56 19.02 25.47
N HIS A 562 14.53 20.16 24.78
CA HIS A 562 15.49 20.48 23.71
C HIS A 562 16.84 20.92 24.29
N SER A 563 17.59 19.94 24.81
CA SER A 563 18.94 20.12 25.34
C SER A 563 19.64 18.77 25.44
N GLY A 564 20.96 18.76 25.22
CA GLY A 564 21.84 17.63 25.56
C GLY A 564 22.43 17.73 26.98
N ASP A 565 22.21 18.83 27.69
CA ASP A 565 22.74 19.05 29.03
C ASP A 565 21.87 18.38 30.11
N VAL A 566 22.46 17.42 30.83
CA VAL A 566 21.76 16.59 31.82
C VAL A 566 21.19 17.41 32.98
N GLU A 567 21.90 18.42 33.46
CA GLU A 567 21.42 19.27 34.56
C GLU A 567 20.18 20.07 34.14
N THR A 568 20.21 20.65 32.94
CA THR A 568 19.07 21.32 32.32
C THR A 568 17.90 20.35 32.19
N ILE A 569 18.10 19.17 31.62
CA ILE A 569 17.05 18.15 31.43
C ILE A 569 16.39 17.79 32.76
N ILE A 570 17.17 17.47 33.78
CA ILE A 570 16.65 17.12 35.11
C ILE A 570 15.87 18.30 35.71
N SER A 571 16.41 19.52 35.64
CA SER A 571 15.75 20.72 36.18
C SER A 571 14.39 20.99 35.53
N ARG A 572 14.26 20.69 34.23
CA ARG A 572 13.02 20.87 33.45
C ARG A 572 12.00 19.78 33.76
N LEU A 573 12.44 18.54 33.95
CA LEU A 573 11.56 17.40 34.21
C LEU A 573 11.09 17.31 35.66
N GLN A 574 11.85 17.85 36.62
CA GLN A 574 11.55 17.76 38.05
C GLN A 574 10.12 18.26 38.40
N PRO A 575 9.64 19.42 37.91
CA PRO A 575 8.28 19.89 38.18
C PRO A 575 7.20 18.95 37.61
N ILE A 576 7.46 18.31 36.47
CA ILE A 576 6.54 17.35 35.83
C ILE A 576 6.48 16.05 36.63
N ALA A 577 7.63 15.52 37.05
CA ALA A 577 7.72 14.31 37.87
C ALA A 577 7.08 14.48 39.26
N ALA A 578 7.04 15.71 39.79
CA ALA A 578 6.44 16.02 41.09
C ALA A 578 4.90 16.16 41.06
N THR A 579 4.26 16.08 39.90
CA THR A 579 2.80 16.27 39.75
C THR A 579 1.97 15.15 40.38
N ALA A 580 2.56 13.97 40.55
CA ALA A 580 1.95 12.78 41.15
C ALA A 580 3.04 11.79 41.61
N PRO A 581 2.72 10.81 42.47
CA PRO A 581 3.68 9.76 42.84
C PRO A 581 4.23 9.03 41.62
N LEU A 582 5.55 9.04 41.45
CA LEU A 582 6.24 8.37 40.36
C LEU A 582 6.32 6.86 40.63
N LEU A 583 5.89 6.06 39.66
CA LEU A 583 5.87 4.61 39.70
C LEU A 583 7.01 3.99 38.88
N ASP A 584 7.34 4.60 37.75
CA ASP A 584 8.44 4.18 36.87
C ASP A 584 8.95 5.36 36.04
N HIS A 585 10.21 5.30 35.58
CA HIS A 585 10.78 6.30 34.69
C HIS A 585 11.90 5.76 33.79
N SER A 586 12.00 6.35 32.60
CA SER A 586 13.15 6.25 31.70
C SER A 586 13.47 7.64 31.18
N ILE A 587 14.73 8.06 31.27
CA ILE A 587 15.19 9.35 30.73
C ILE A 587 16.47 9.07 29.94
N GLN A 588 16.49 9.53 28.69
CA GLN A 588 17.61 9.30 27.77
C GLN A 588 17.97 10.61 27.08
N VAL A 589 19.26 10.83 26.84
CA VAL A 589 19.76 11.88 25.95
C VAL A 589 20.00 11.24 24.60
N LEU A 590 19.28 11.69 23.58
CA LEU A 590 19.29 11.11 22.25
C LEU A 590 19.21 12.22 21.21
N PRO A 591 19.74 12.02 19.99
CA PRO A 591 19.46 12.93 18.89
C PRO A 591 17.98 12.83 18.47
N TYR A 592 17.39 13.93 18.00
CA TYR A 592 15.95 14.02 17.73
C TYR A 592 15.41 12.93 16.79
N GLU A 593 16.20 12.53 15.78
CA GLU A 593 15.79 11.48 14.85
C GLU A 593 15.61 10.12 15.52
N ALA A 594 16.29 9.85 16.63
CA ALA A 594 16.17 8.57 17.34
C ALA A 594 14.79 8.41 18.01
N ILE A 595 14.20 9.50 18.50
CA ILE A 595 12.85 9.47 19.09
C ILE A 595 11.74 9.54 18.04
N MET A 596 12.08 9.98 16.82
CA MET A 596 11.17 9.94 15.67
C MET A 596 11.26 8.61 14.91
N HIS A 597 12.32 7.82 15.09
CA HIS A 597 12.49 6.55 14.40
C HIS A 597 11.55 5.49 14.97
N VAL A 598 10.58 5.05 14.15
CA VAL A 598 9.70 3.93 14.47
C VAL A 598 9.62 3.01 13.26
N PRO A 599 9.87 1.69 13.39
CA PRO A 599 9.70 0.76 12.28
C PRO A 599 8.29 0.83 11.71
N HIS A 600 8.16 1.03 10.39
CA HIS A 600 6.86 1.10 9.73
C HIS A 600 6.44 -0.29 9.24
N GLY A 601 5.40 -0.85 9.88
CA GLY A 601 4.71 -2.04 9.38
C GLY A 601 3.63 -1.70 8.35
N PRO A 602 3.15 -2.68 7.56
CA PRO A 602 2.00 -2.47 6.68
C PRO A 602 0.76 -2.09 7.49
N HIS A 603 -0.05 -1.19 6.93
CA HIS A 603 -1.35 -0.84 7.51
C HIS A 603 -2.36 -1.96 7.26
N ASP A 604 -2.76 -2.68 8.31
CA ASP A 604 -3.70 -3.82 8.24
C ASP A 604 -4.95 -3.62 9.13
N ALA A 605 -5.15 -2.39 9.63
CA ALA A 605 -6.19 -2.06 10.58
C ALA A 605 -7.61 -2.35 10.06
N GLN A 606 -8.51 -2.62 11.00
CA GLN A 606 -9.94 -2.91 10.74
C GLN A 606 -10.89 -2.18 11.69
N GLY A 607 -10.37 -1.26 12.50
CA GLY A 607 -11.21 -0.50 13.40
C GLY A 607 -12.13 0.45 12.64
N GLU A 608 -13.13 0.94 13.34
CA GLU A 608 -13.76 2.21 13.04
C GLU A 608 -13.45 3.11 14.23
N PRO A 609 -12.31 3.82 14.23
CA PRO A 609 -11.89 4.63 15.37
C PRO A 609 -12.94 5.70 15.66
N VAL A 610 -13.25 5.87 16.94
CA VAL A 610 -14.14 6.92 17.43
C VAL A 610 -13.36 7.77 18.41
N THR A 611 -13.10 9.00 18.03
CA THR A 611 -12.37 9.98 18.81
C THR A 611 -13.07 11.31 18.86
N ARG A 612 -12.90 12.02 19.97
CA ARG A 612 -13.30 13.42 20.11
C ARG A 612 -12.09 14.25 20.50
N ALA A 613 -11.96 15.42 19.90
CA ALA A 613 -10.83 16.30 20.12
C ALA A 613 -11.29 17.71 20.49
N GLY A 614 -10.58 18.31 21.45
CA GLY A 614 -10.83 19.66 21.92
C GLY A 614 -9.51 20.38 22.18
N LEU A 615 -9.52 21.69 21.99
CA LEU A 615 -8.44 22.58 22.34
C LEU A 615 -8.87 23.42 23.54
N ALA A 616 -8.01 23.52 24.54
CA ALA A 616 -8.27 24.31 25.74
C ALA A 616 -7.10 25.27 25.97
N ASP A 617 -7.41 26.50 26.34
CA ASP A 617 -6.39 27.50 26.70
C ASP A 617 -5.70 27.10 28.01
N HIS A 618 -6.47 26.57 28.98
CA HIS A 618 -6.02 26.18 30.32
C HIS A 618 -6.64 24.86 30.76
N LEU A 619 -5.92 24.07 31.57
CA LEU A 619 -6.49 22.95 32.33
C LEU A 619 -7.10 23.44 33.65
N THR A 620 -8.28 24.06 33.54
CA THR A 620 -9.03 24.57 34.70
C THR A 620 -9.47 23.44 35.64
N PRO A 621 -9.74 23.74 36.93
CA PRO A 621 -10.30 22.75 37.86
C PRO A 621 -11.56 22.07 37.33
N GLU A 622 -12.43 22.82 36.65
CA GLU A 622 -13.68 22.30 36.09
C GLU A 622 -13.43 21.34 34.93
N LEU A 623 -12.53 21.69 34.01
CA LEU A 623 -12.14 20.81 32.90
C LEU A 623 -11.43 19.55 33.41
N ALA A 624 -10.52 19.68 34.37
CA ALA A 624 -9.83 18.55 34.98
C ALA A 624 -10.81 17.59 35.68
N ALA A 625 -11.81 18.14 36.41
CA ALA A 625 -12.87 17.34 37.01
C ALA A 625 -13.76 16.66 35.96
N ALA A 626 -14.05 17.32 34.85
CA ALA A 626 -14.82 16.75 33.75
C ALA A 626 -14.07 15.61 33.03
N ALA A 627 -12.77 15.80 32.77
CA ALA A 627 -11.90 14.77 32.21
C ALA A 627 -11.79 13.55 33.14
N ALA A 628 -11.65 13.76 34.46
CA ALA A 628 -11.64 12.69 35.44
C ALA A 628 -12.94 11.87 35.43
N ARG A 629 -14.10 12.53 35.32
CA ARG A 629 -15.40 11.84 35.17
C ARG A 629 -15.47 11.00 33.90
N LEU A 630 -14.96 11.51 32.77
CA LEU A 630 -14.91 10.78 31.50
C LEU A 630 -14.02 9.53 31.61
N VAL A 631 -12.83 9.65 32.20
CA VAL A 631 -11.91 8.52 32.42
C VAL A 631 -12.58 7.46 33.31
N ALA A 632 -13.20 7.88 34.42
CA ALA A 632 -13.85 6.99 35.37
C ALA A 632 -15.11 6.31 34.79
N SER A 633 -15.78 6.92 33.80
CA SER A 633 -17.02 6.36 33.25
C SER A 633 -16.80 5.12 32.36
N GLY A 634 -15.56 4.78 32.02
CA GLY A 634 -15.24 3.69 31.10
C GLY A 634 -15.71 3.91 29.65
N ARG A 635 -16.11 5.14 29.31
CA ARG A 635 -16.56 5.54 27.96
C ARG A 635 -15.38 5.96 27.05
N THR A 636 -14.16 5.87 27.58
CA THR A 636 -12.91 6.07 26.86
C THR A 636 -11.95 4.92 27.17
N TYR A 637 -11.29 4.38 26.16
CA TYR A 637 -10.22 3.38 26.28
C TYR A 637 -8.90 4.03 26.71
N PHE A 638 -8.66 5.24 26.23
CA PHE A 638 -7.60 6.11 26.73
C PHE A 638 -7.93 7.57 26.47
N PHE A 639 -7.50 8.42 27.39
CA PHE A 639 -7.62 9.87 27.34
C PHE A 639 -6.22 10.47 27.22
N GLN A 640 -6.04 11.39 26.27
CA GLN A 640 -4.75 11.97 25.98
C GLN A 640 -4.81 13.48 26.15
N VAL A 641 -3.77 14.05 26.75
CA VAL A 641 -3.56 15.50 26.82
C VAL A 641 -2.17 15.80 26.30
N ARG A 642 -2.07 16.75 25.37
CA ARG A 642 -0.80 17.28 24.87
C ARG A 642 -0.67 18.73 25.26
N ALA A 643 0.52 19.13 25.71
CA ALA A 643 0.85 20.53 25.80
C ALA A 643 1.01 21.11 24.38
N ALA A 644 0.48 22.30 24.20
CA ALA A 644 0.62 23.16 23.05
C ALA A 644 1.09 24.54 23.55
N GLY A 645 0.69 25.60 22.87
CA GLY A 645 1.06 26.98 23.21
C GLY A 645 2.50 27.33 22.84
N GLY A 646 3.12 28.23 23.61
CA GLY A 646 4.48 28.71 23.34
C GLY A 646 4.54 29.49 22.02
N ALA A 647 5.55 29.20 21.20
CA ALA A 647 5.74 29.81 19.89
C ALA A 647 4.53 29.63 18.95
N ALA A 648 3.74 28.56 19.11
CA ALA A 648 2.52 28.36 18.32
C ALA A 648 1.46 29.45 18.60
N SER A 649 1.47 30.05 19.80
CA SER A 649 0.56 31.12 20.22
C SER A 649 1.06 32.52 19.89
N ASP A 650 2.33 32.69 19.51
CA ASP A 650 2.88 33.99 19.08
C ASP A 650 2.39 34.38 17.68
N VAL A 651 2.00 33.40 16.87
CA VAL A 651 1.48 33.61 15.52
C VAL A 651 0.04 34.14 15.59
N PRO A 652 -0.30 35.25 14.92
CA PRO A 652 -1.66 35.79 14.91
C PRO A 652 -2.70 34.76 14.47
N ALA A 653 -3.88 34.78 15.10
CA ALA A 653 -4.95 33.82 14.85
C ALA A 653 -5.47 33.82 13.39
N ASP A 654 -5.33 34.93 12.67
CA ASP A 654 -5.74 35.10 11.29
C ASP A 654 -4.60 34.90 10.26
N ALA A 655 -3.37 34.66 10.72
CA ALA A 655 -2.21 34.46 9.84
C ALA A 655 -2.28 33.14 9.04
N THR A 656 -3.02 32.15 9.54
CA THR A 656 -3.28 30.89 8.83
C THR A 656 -4.72 30.43 9.05
N ALA A 657 -5.15 29.37 8.37
CA ALA A 657 -6.48 28.79 8.59
C ALA A 657 -6.63 28.01 9.92
N TYR A 658 -5.52 27.78 10.64
CA TYR A 658 -5.54 27.13 11.95
C TYR A 658 -5.97 28.13 13.03
N ALA A 659 -7.19 27.96 13.55
CA ALA A 659 -7.78 28.93 14.48
C ALA A 659 -7.36 28.76 15.94
N GLY A 660 -6.92 27.56 16.34
CA GLY A 660 -6.66 27.19 17.75
C GLY A 660 -5.39 27.76 18.37
N ARG A 661 -4.94 28.97 18.00
CA ARG A 661 -3.63 29.55 18.39
C ARG A 661 -3.51 29.84 19.88
N SER A 662 -4.60 30.16 20.57
CA SER A 662 -4.61 30.44 22.02
C SER A 662 -4.44 29.18 22.88
N ALA A 663 -4.64 28.00 22.32
CA ALA A 663 -4.73 26.78 23.08
C ALA A 663 -3.39 26.37 23.71
N GLY A 664 -3.38 26.27 25.04
CA GLY A 664 -2.28 25.68 25.80
C GLY A 664 -2.28 24.15 25.76
N PHE A 665 -3.42 23.53 25.46
CA PHE A 665 -3.59 22.07 25.53
C PHE A 665 -4.48 21.51 24.42
N SER A 666 -4.13 20.32 23.93
CA SER A 666 -4.98 19.50 23.04
C SER A 666 -5.39 18.22 23.78
N LEU A 667 -6.71 18.03 23.90
CA LEU A 667 -7.31 16.91 24.62
C LEU A 667 -8.02 15.98 23.63
N VAL A 668 -7.81 14.67 23.78
CA VAL A 668 -8.40 13.66 22.90
C VAL A 668 -8.91 12.48 23.72
N ALA A 669 -10.14 12.04 23.44
CA ALA A 669 -10.69 10.81 23.99
C ALA A 669 -10.93 9.78 22.89
N PHE A 670 -10.59 8.52 23.14
CA PHE A 670 -10.83 7.39 22.24
C PHE A 670 -11.90 6.48 22.84
N GLY A 671 -13.06 6.36 22.20
CA GLY A 671 -14.21 5.67 22.76
C GLY A 671 -14.55 4.33 22.07
N PRO A 672 -15.32 3.46 22.76
CA PRO A 672 -15.85 2.21 22.21
C PRO A 672 -16.91 2.40 21.13
N GLY A 673 -17.52 3.58 21.06
CA GLY A 673 -18.59 3.87 20.11
C GLY A 673 -19.06 5.33 20.22
N ARG A 674 -19.64 5.83 19.11
CA ARG A 674 -20.04 7.23 18.94
C ARG A 674 -20.97 7.70 20.04
N ARG A 675 -22.13 7.07 20.19
CA ARG A 675 -23.15 7.47 21.17
C ARG A 675 -22.61 7.62 22.60
N ALA A 676 -21.89 6.62 23.09
CA ALA A 676 -21.39 6.63 24.46
C ALA A 676 -20.34 7.73 24.67
N LEU A 677 -19.48 7.95 23.68
CA LEU A 677 -18.47 9.01 23.74
C LEU A 677 -19.11 10.40 23.60
N ASP A 678 -20.09 10.56 22.70
CA ASP A 678 -20.84 11.80 22.48
C ASP A 678 -21.56 12.27 23.75
N GLU A 679 -22.31 11.37 24.39
CA GLU A 679 -23.02 11.67 25.65
C GLU A 679 -22.09 12.20 26.75
N ALA A 680 -20.81 11.75 26.77
CA ALA A 680 -19.85 12.20 27.77
C ALA A 680 -19.06 13.44 27.33
N TRP A 681 -18.69 13.52 26.05
CA TRP A 681 -17.87 14.60 25.50
C TRP A 681 -18.68 15.89 25.31
N ASP A 682 -19.95 15.80 24.89
CA ASP A 682 -20.79 16.97 24.66
C ASP A 682 -20.97 17.82 25.93
N GLY A 683 -20.96 17.19 27.11
CA GLY A 683 -20.98 17.88 28.40
C GLY A 683 -19.71 18.68 28.71
N MET A 684 -18.61 18.45 27.98
CA MET A 684 -17.33 19.13 28.15
C MET A 684 -17.09 20.24 27.13
N LEU A 685 -17.93 20.38 26.10
CA LEU A 685 -17.68 21.28 24.97
C LEU A 685 -17.46 22.74 25.36
N HIS A 686 -18.17 23.21 26.39
CA HIS A 686 -18.06 24.57 26.90
C HIS A 686 -16.69 24.90 27.51
N HIS A 687 -15.83 23.90 27.76
CA HIS A 687 -14.45 24.11 28.22
C HIS A 687 -13.45 24.31 27.08
N PHE A 688 -13.84 24.06 25.83
CA PHE A 688 -12.94 24.13 24.69
C PHE A 688 -13.07 25.45 23.93
N SER A 689 -11.92 26.02 23.54
CA SER A 689 -11.82 27.20 22.70
C SER A 689 -11.74 26.87 21.20
N GLY A 690 -11.65 25.57 20.86
CA GLY A 690 -11.67 25.08 19.49
C GLY A 690 -11.41 23.58 19.42
N GLN A 691 -10.98 23.09 18.27
CA GLN A 691 -10.61 21.68 18.09
C GLN A 691 -9.49 21.49 17.06
N TYR A 692 -8.81 20.36 17.14
CA TYR A 692 -7.79 19.97 16.16
C TYR A 692 -8.30 18.84 15.25
N ILE A 693 -8.46 19.15 13.96
CA ILE A 693 -9.14 18.29 12.97
C ILE A 693 -8.50 16.91 12.76
N ASN A 694 -7.20 16.74 13.04
CA ASN A 694 -6.48 15.47 12.82
C ASN A 694 -6.84 14.38 13.84
N PHE A 695 -7.40 14.75 14.99
CA PHE A 695 -7.84 13.83 16.04
C PHE A 695 -9.37 13.70 16.13
N GLU A 696 -10.13 14.28 15.20
CA GLU A 696 -11.60 14.28 15.24
C GLU A 696 -12.22 13.28 14.25
N THR A 697 -13.24 12.55 14.70
CA THR A 697 -14.01 11.59 13.89
C THR A 697 -15.50 11.92 13.82
N ASP A 698 -15.95 12.94 14.56
CA ASP A 698 -17.30 13.48 14.51
C ASP A 698 -17.55 14.16 13.16
N LEU A 699 -18.75 13.90 12.61
CA LEU A 699 -19.19 14.36 11.30
C LEU A 699 -20.30 15.39 11.39
N ARG A 700 -20.76 15.73 12.60
CA ARG A 700 -21.83 16.71 12.80
C ARG A 700 -21.42 18.08 12.24
N PRO A 701 -22.28 18.78 11.47
CA PRO A 701 -21.94 20.04 10.83
C PRO A 701 -21.44 21.13 11.78
N GLU A 702 -21.99 21.19 12.99
CA GLU A 702 -21.60 22.13 14.06
C GLU A 702 -20.12 22.05 14.41
N ARG A 703 -19.49 20.88 14.24
CA ARG A 703 -18.05 20.72 14.47
C ARG A 703 -17.24 21.61 13.52
N VAL A 704 -17.70 21.86 12.29
CA VAL A 704 -16.95 22.70 11.35
C VAL A 704 -16.75 24.11 11.89
N GLN A 705 -17.77 24.67 12.55
CA GLN A 705 -17.70 25.99 13.17
C GLN A 705 -16.78 26.01 14.40
N GLU A 706 -16.66 24.91 15.13
CA GLU A 706 -15.72 24.81 16.26
C GLU A 706 -14.26 24.67 15.79
N ALA A 707 -14.01 24.03 14.64
CA ALA A 707 -12.66 23.99 14.04
C ALA A 707 -12.27 25.36 13.45
N TYR A 708 -13.24 26.04 12.84
CA TYR A 708 -13.05 27.31 12.16
C TYR A 708 -14.10 28.31 12.65
N PRO A 709 -13.85 29.06 13.72
CA PRO A 709 -14.72 30.16 14.13
C PRO A 709 -14.74 31.27 13.07
N GLU A 710 -15.77 32.12 13.09
CA GLU A 710 -15.80 33.31 12.23
C GLU A 710 -14.71 34.31 12.64
N PRO A 711 -14.11 35.05 11.69
CA PRO A 711 -14.41 35.11 10.24
C PRO A 711 -13.71 34.04 9.38
N THR A 712 -12.95 33.11 9.99
CA THR A 712 -12.13 32.11 9.28
C THR A 712 -12.97 31.17 8.42
N LEU A 713 -14.11 30.70 8.93
CA LEU A 713 -15.00 29.82 8.16
C LEU A 713 -15.57 30.51 6.92
N SER A 714 -16.06 31.76 7.05
CA SER A 714 -16.53 32.54 5.91
C SER A 714 -15.47 32.69 4.82
N ARG A 715 -14.21 32.97 5.22
CA ARG A 715 -13.08 33.06 4.28
C ARG A 715 -12.81 31.71 3.59
N LEU A 716 -12.78 30.60 4.34
CA LEU A 716 -12.56 29.26 3.79
C LEU A 716 -13.68 28.86 2.82
N ARG A 717 -14.95 29.15 3.13
CA ARG A 717 -16.09 28.91 2.23
C ARG A 717 -15.98 29.73 0.95
N ALA A 718 -15.57 30.99 1.03
CA ALA A 718 -15.33 31.83 -0.15
C ALA A 718 -14.23 31.26 -1.05
N LEU A 719 -13.11 30.81 -0.46
CA LEU A 719 -12.05 30.14 -1.21
C LEU A 719 -12.51 28.80 -1.79
N LYS A 720 -13.36 28.06 -1.07
CA LYS A 720 -13.90 26.79 -1.55
C LYS A 720 -14.76 27.01 -2.79
N ARG A 721 -15.60 28.06 -2.82
CA ARG A 721 -16.36 28.46 -4.02
C ARG A 721 -15.46 28.82 -5.21
N ARG A 722 -14.27 29.39 -4.96
CA ARG A 722 -13.31 29.75 -6.00
C ARG A 722 -12.55 28.54 -6.56
N TYR A 723 -11.98 27.72 -5.69
CA TYR A 723 -11.02 26.67 -6.05
C TYR A 723 -11.63 25.26 -6.18
N ASP A 724 -12.75 24.99 -5.51
CA ASP A 724 -13.46 23.71 -5.55
C ASP A 724 -15.00 23.87 -5.43
N PRO A 725 -15.64 24.57 -6.40
CA PRO A 725 -17.08 24.85 -6.34
C PRO A 725 -17.95 23.59 -6.38
N ALA A 726 -17.44 22.51 -6.99
CA ALA A 726 -18.13 21.22 -7.07
C ALA A 726 -17.93 20.34 -5.83
N ASN A 727 -17.15 20.81 -4.85
CA ASN A 727 -16.79 20.08 -3.64
C ASN A 727 -16.22 18.68 -3.94
N VAL A 728 -15.28 18.62 -4.89
CA VAL A 728 -14.55 17.40 -5.28
C VAL A 728 -13.80 16.83 -4.08
N PHE A 729 -13.11 17.68 -3.32
CA PHE A 729 -12.38 17.28 -2.12
C PHE A 729 -13.26 17.37 -0.88
N ARG A 730 -14.17 16.39 -0.74
CA ARG A 730 -15.16 16.32 0.35
C ARG A 730 -14.96 15.20 1.36
N ASP A 731 -14.17 14.17 1.03
CA ASP A 731 -13.87 13.07 1.95
C ASP A 731 -12.69 13.44 2.87
N ASN A 732 -12.87 14.54 3.62
CA ASN A 732 -11.93 15.09 4.60
C ASN A 732 -12.74 15.79 5.73
N PHE A 733 -12.12 16.65 6.54
CA PHE A 733 -12.85 17.52 7.46
C PHE A 733 -13.49 18.66 6.65
N ASN A 734 -14.62 18.33 6.01
CA ASN A 734 -15.11 19.03 4.84
C ASN A 734 -15.65 20.42 5.14
N ILE A 735 -15.24 21.37 4.31
CA ILE A 735 -15.79 22.73 4.24
C ILE A 735 -16.64 22.80 2.97
N THR A 736 -17.94 23.02 3.13
CA THR A 736 -18.87 23.15 2.00
C THR A 736 -18.72 24.52 1.33
N PRO A 737 -18.86 24.61 -0.01
CA PRO A 737 -18.89 25.91 -0.69
C PRO A 737 -20.16 26.72 -0.38
N SER A 738 -21.23 26.07 0.08
CA SER A 738 -22.48 26.69 0.53
C SER A 738 -22.46 27.01 2.04
N ASP A 739 -23.20 28.05 2.42
CA ASP A 739 -23.37 28.48 3.82
C ASP A 739 -24.42 27.65 4.60
N ALA A 740 -24.66 26.42 4.14
CA ALA A 740 -25.76 25.54 4.57
C ALA A 740 -25.78 25.28 6.08
#